data_AF-A0A7J0EHY6-F1
#
_entry.id   AF-A0A7J0EHY6-F1
#
_cell.length_a   1.000
_cell.length_b   1.000
_cell.length_c   1.000
_cell.angle_alpha   90.00
_cell.angle_beta   90.00
_cell.angle_gamma   90.00
#
_symmetry.space_group_name_H-M   'P 1'
#
loop_
_entity.id
_entity.type
_entity.pdbx_description
1 polymer ?
#
loop_
_entity_poly.entity_id
_entity_poly.type
_entity_poly.pdbx_seq_one_letter_code
_entity_poly.pdbx_strand_id
1 'polypeptide(L)'
;MRSYERLVLELKSFFMQSSNGNVNNSRDTVASNILVNHDFSRGLDSWHPNCCEAFVVSAAPGRNHAVVTNRKEHWHGLEQDITCRVSPGSTYAVSARVGVSGNPQSAAVVIATLKLEFQDSPTRFVFIGKTSVSNGQLETLEGTFFLSTLPDRLVFYLEGPSPGVDLLIEFVTISCRNNTSEIDVTSTGRFCAGDENIILNPRFEDGLNNWSGRGSKIVLHDSMGDGKVMPMSGKYFASTSERTQSWNGIQQEITGRVQRKLAYEVTATVRIFGKNVTSADVRATLWVQSPDSREQYIGIASSQATDKDWVQLQGKFLLNGSPSRVVIYLEGPPPGTDILLNCLVLKHAEKVPPSPPPVIENANYGINIITNSNLYDGTNGWFPLGNCTLSVGTGSPHILPPMARDSLGPHQPLSGRYILVTNRTQTWMGPAQTITDKLELYLTYQVSAWVRIGSGATGPQNVNVALGVDNQWVNGGQVEVNHDTWHEIGGSFRIEKKPAKVMVYVQGPASGVDFMLAGLQIFPVNRHARFKHLTRQTDKIRKRDVVLKFSGLDSSSLLGTFIKVRQTQNSFPFGSCISRTNIDNEDFVDFFVKHFNWAVFGNELKWYWTEPQQGNFNYREADDLLNLCKSRNIETRGHCIFWEVESTVQSWIKALNTIDLKTAVQNRLNGLLTRYKGKFKHYDVNNEMLHGSFYQDHLGKDIRANMFKTANQLDPTATLFVNDYHVEDGCDTRSSPEKYIQHLLDLQEQGAPVGGIGIQGHIDSPLDVSSTNEYVRADDLEVMLREAFAHPAVDGIVLWGFWELFMSRDNSHLVNAEGDINEAGKRYLSLKQEWMSHAHGHIDEQGQFRFRGFQGTYAVEIVTASKKISKTFVVDKGESPLVVSIDL
;
A
#
# COMPACT_ATOMS: atom_id res chain seq x y z
N MET A 1 28.79 -27.84 15.64
CA MET A 1 27.79 -28.91 15.86
C MET A 1 28.04 -29.74 17.12
N ARG A 2 29.27 -30.23 17.43
CA ARG A 2 29.53 -31.02 18.67
C ARG A 2 29.38 -30.27 20.01
N SER A 3 29.31 -28.94 20.03
CA SER A 3 29.14 -28.12 21.26
C SER A 3 27.69 -27.99 21.72
N TYR A 4 26.74 -27.89 20.79
CA TYR A 4 25.31 -27.70 21.09
C TYR A 4 24.69 -28.94 21.73
N GLU A 5 24.95 -30.13 21.19
CA GLU A 5 24.42 -31.39 21.74
C GLU A 5 24.98 -31.68 23.15
N ARG A 6 26.24 -31.30 23.42
CA ARG A 6 26.84 -31.43 24.74
C ARG A 6 26.18 -30.48 25.75
N LEU A 7 25.95 -29.22 25.37
CA LEU A 7 25.30 -28.24 26.24
C LEU A 7 23.85 -28.65 26.56
N VAL A 8 23.11 -29.15 25.56
CA VAL A 8 21.73 -29.65 25.75
C VAL A 8 21.71 -30.85 26.70
N LEU A 9 22.70 -31.73 26.67
CA LEU A 9 22.82 -32.86 27.61
C LEU A 9 23.20 -32.42 29.03
N GLU A 10 24.14 -31.48 29.18
CA GLU A 10 24.52 -30.89 30.48
C GLU A 10 23.33 -30.17 31.13
N LEU A 11 22.59 -29.37 30.35
CA LEU A 11 21.39 -28.63 30.80
C LEU A 11 20.21 -29.57 31.13
N LYS A 12 20.03 -30.68 30.41
CA LYS A 12 19.02 -31.69 30.78
C LYS A 12 19.30 -32.30 32.16
N SER A 13 20.57 -32.48 32.53
CA SER A 13 20.94 -32.96 33.88
C SER A 13 20.69 -31.89 34.96
N PHE A 14 20.94 -30.62 34.65
CA PHE A 14 20.67 -29.46 35.51
C PHE A 14 19.17 -29.40 35.89
N PHE A 15 18.28 -29.48 34.90
CA PHE A 15 16.84 -29.40 35.15
C PHE A 15 16.23 -30.65 35.81
N MET A 16 16.90 -31.80 35.76
CA MET A 16 16.47 -32.98 36.52
C MET A 16 16.82 -32.87 38.01
N GLN A 17 17.91 -32.21 38.39
CA GLN A 17 18.28 -32.00 39.80
C GLN A 17 17.43 -30.94 40.51
N SER A 18 16.90 -29.94 39.81
CA SER A 18 16.10 -28.84 40.41
C SER A 18 14.63 -29.21 40.71
N SER A 19 14.24 -30.48 40.54
CA SER A 19 12.83 -30.93 40.56
C SER A 19 12.26 -31.27 41.95
N ASN A 20 12.97 -30.99 43.05
CA ASN A 20 12.54 -31.30 44.43
C ASN A 20 12.20 -30.07 45.30
N GLY A 21 11.53 -29.06 44.72
CA GLY A 21 11.05 -27.88 45.47
C GLY A 21 9.53 -27.70 45.34
N ASN A 22 8.78 -28.04 46.40
CA ASN A 22 7.37 -27.70 46.55
C ASN A 22 7.21 -26.18 46.64
N VAL A 23 6.45 -25.57 45.73
CA VAL A 23 6.02 -24.17 45.86
C VAL A 23 4.50 -24.14 45.93
N ASN A 24 4.01 -23.76 47.11
CA ASN A 24 2.62 -23.44 47.40
C ASN A 24 2.17 -22.26 46.53
N ASN A 25 1.06 -22.43 45.80
CA ASN A 25 0.36 -21.35 45.11
C ASN A 25 -0.37 -20.46 46.15
N SER A 26 0.28 -19.43 46.65
CA SER A 26 -0.42 -18.27 47.24
C SER A 26 -0.83 -17.32 46.12
N ARG A 27 -2.15 -17.06 46.02
CA ARG A 27 -2.72 -16.05 45.14
C ARG A 27 -2.39 -14.66 45.68
N ASP A 28 -1.35 -14.04 45.11
CA ASP A 28 -1.15 -12.60 45.17
C ASP A 28 -1.51 -11.95 43.83
N THR A 29 -2.29 -10.89 43.88
CA THR A 29 -2.76 -10.05 42.76
C THR A 29 -1.58 -9.51 41.94
N VAL A 30 -1.42 -9.98 40.70
CA VAL A 30 -0.30 -9.61 39.82
C VAL A 30 -0.63 -8.34 39.04
N ALA A 31 0.08 -7.25 39.34
CA ALA A 31 0.22 -6.10 38.44
C ALA A 31 0.84 -6.56 37.10
N SER A 32 0.30 -6.10 35.96
CA SER A 32 0.71 -6.56 34.63
C SER A 32 2.21 -6.35 34.36
N ASN A 33 2.90 -7.41 33.96
CA ASN A 33 4.31 -7.37 33.57
C ASN A 33 4.52 -6.57 32.28
N ILE A 34 5.44 -5.60 32.29
CA ILE A 34 5.74 -4.75 31.11
C ILE A 34 6.68 -5.44 30.11
N LEU A 35 7.35 -6.53 30.48
CA LEU A 35 8.16 -7.32 29.55
C LEU A 35 7.29 -8.26 28.71
N VAL A 36 7.59 -8.31 27.41
CA VAL A 36 6.97 -9.23 26.46
C VAL A 36 7.76 -10.53 26.44
N ASN A 37 7.04 -11.65 26.31
CA ASN A 37 7.62 -12.99 26.27
C ASN A 37 8.58 -13.23 27.45
N HIS A 38 8.12 -12.87 28.64
CA HIS A 38 8.91 -12.89 29.86
C HIS A 38 9.24 -14.29 30.37
N ASP A 39 8.52 -15.31 29.92
CA ASP A 39 8.66 -16.73 30.27
C ASP A 39 9.31 -17.56 29.14
N PHE A 40 9.73 -16.88 28.06
CA PHE A 40 10.33 -17.49 26.87
C PHE A 40 9.46 -18.57 26.20
N SER A 41 8.15 -18.54 26.41
CA SER A 41 7.18 -19.45 25.78
C SER A 41 7.19 -19.38 24.25
N ARG A 42 7.53 -18.21 23.69
CA ARG A 42 7.65 -17.94 22.24
C ARG A 42 9.10 -17.89 21.75
N GLY A 43 10.04 -18.55 22.43
CA GLY A 43 11.46 -18.47 22.11
C GLY A 43 12.10 -17.19 22.63
N LEU A 44 13.01 -16.58 21.85
CA LEU A 44 13.63 -15.28 22.18
C LEU A 44 12.89 -14.09 21.57
N ASP A 45 11.62 -14.24 21.19
CA ASP A 45 10.83 -13.12 20.68
C ASP A 45 10.90 -11.92 21.64
N SER A 46 11.20 -10.73 21.10
CA SER A 46 11.48 -9.47 21.82
C SER A 46 12.71 -9.42 22.73
N TRP A 47 13.53 -10.47 22.78
CA TRP A 47 14.81 -10.50 23.52
C TRP A 47 16.00 -10.58 22.57
N HIS A 48 17.03 -9.79 22.81
CA HIS A 48 18.23 -9.74 21.98
C HIS A 48 19.48 -10.13 22.78
N PRO A 49 20.35 -11.00 22.25
CA PRO A 49 21.64 -11.25 22.87
C PRO A 49 22.58 -10.05 22.64
N ASN A 50 23.20 -9.55 23.69
CA ASN A 50 24.15 -8.44 23.64
C ASN A 50 25.59 -8.99 23.56
N CYS A 51 26.16 -8.95 22.36
CA CYS A 51 27.51 -9.42 22.04
C CYS A 51 27.79 -10.90 22.41
N CYS A 52 26.75 -11.71 22.52
CA CYS A 52 26.82 -13.14 22.84
C CYS A 52 25.84 -13.95 21.96
N GLU A 53 25.70 -15.24 22.25
CA GLU A 53 24.68 -16.10 21.65
C GLU A 53 23.60 -16.41 22.67
N ALA A 54 22.36 -16.57 22.21
CA ALA A 54 21.28 -17.02 23.07
C ALA A 54 20.33 -17.96 22.32
N PHE A 55 19.74 -18.90 23.04
CA PHE A 55 18.69 -19.79 22.55
C PHE A 55 17.79 -20.26 23.69
N VAL A 56 16.65 -20.86 23.38
CA VAL A 56 15.71 -21.37 24.39
C VAL A 56 15.77 -22.89 24.47
N VAL A 57 15.82 -23.41 25.69
CA VAL A 57 15.73 -24.85 26.00
C VAL A 57 14.44 -25.11 26.76
N SER A 58 13.70 -26.14 26.33
CA SER A 58 12.51 -26.61 27.04
C SER A 58 12.91 -27.73 28.00
N ALA A 59 12.70 -27.50 29.30
CA ALA A 59 13.02 -28.48 30.36
C ALA A 59 11.85 -29.47 30.57
N ALA A 60 10.62 -29.03 30.32
CA ALA A 60 9.37 -29.79 30.38
C ALA A 60 8.28 -29.04 29.59
N PRO A 61 7.13 -29.67 29.22
CA PRO A 61 6.03 -28.98 28.58
C PRO A 61 5.58 -27.77 29.42
N GLY A 62 5.74 -26.56 28.87
CA GLY A 62 5.37 -25.31 29.54
C GLY A 62 6.45 -24.68 30.44
N ARG A 63 7.69 -25.20 30.47
CA ARG A 63 8.82 -24.57 31.18
C ARG A 63 10.02 -24.37 30.25
N ASN A 64 10.14 -23.15 29.73
CA ASN A 64 11.20 -22.73 28.84
C ASN A 64 12.23 -21.90 29.61
N HIS A 65 13.50 -22.04 29.23
CA HIS A 65 14.61 -21.26 29.79
C HIS A 65 15.42 -20.65 28.64
N ALA A 66 15.71 -19.36 28.72
CA ALA A 66 16.71 -18.75 27.85
C ALA A 66 18.12 -19.09 28.37
N VAL A 67 18.97 -19.55 27.46
CA VAL A 67 20.38 -19.87 27.70
C VAL A 67 21.20 -18.84 26.95
N VAL A 68 22.01 -18.07 27.68
CA VAL A 68 22.94 -17.08 27.13
C VAL A 68 24.34 -17.65 27.23
N THR A 69 24.95 -17.90 26.08
CA THR A 69 26.25 -18.58 25.95
C THR A 69 27.23 -17.79 25.09
N ASN A 70 28.44 -18.31 24.91
CA ASN A 70 29.53 -17.66 24.17
C ASN A 70 29.84 -16.24 24.70
N ARG A 71 29.70 -16.06 26.02
CA ARG A 71 29.92 -14.79 26.71
C ARG A 71 31.43 -14.58 26.91
N LYS A 72 31.96 -13.51 26.30
CA LYS A 72 33.40 -13.17 26.33
C LYS A 72 33.74 -12.07 27.35
N GLU A 73 32.74 -11.29 27.73
CA GLU A 73 32.86 -10.25 28.76
C GLU A 73 31.72 -10.38 29.78
N HIS A 74 31.92 -9.84 30.98
CA HIS A 74 30.94 -9.94 32.07
C HIS A 74 29.64 -9.15 31.80
N TRP A 75 29.68 -8.13 30.95
CA TRP A 75 28.52 -7.33 30.54
C TRP A 75 27.73 -7.94 29.37
N HIS A 76 28.23 -9.01 28.75
CA HIS A 76 27.44 -9.75 27.73
C HIS A 76 26.23 -10.40 28.39
N GLY A 77 25.08 -10.38 27.72
CA GLY A 77 23.81 -10.68 28.36
C GLY A 77 22.62 -10.79 27.43
N LEU A 78 21.43 -10.80 28.00
CA LEU A 78 20.17 -10.79 27.27
C LEU A 78 19.39 -9.51 27.59
N GLU A 79 18.93 -8.81 26.57
CA GLU A 79 18.33 -7.47 26.69
C GLU A 79 16.98 -7.34 25.98
N GLN A 80 16.11 -6.47 26.49
CA GLN A 80 14.84 -6.09 25.88
C GLN A 80 14.65 -4.58 26.01
N ASP A 81 14.29 -3.93 24.90
CA ASP A 81 13.94 -2.52 24.88
C ASP A 81 12.58 -2.30 25.57
N ILE A 82 12.55 -1.43 26.58
CA ILE A 82 11.37 -1.13 27.37
C ILE A 82 10.97 0.35 27.29
N THR A 83 11.55 1.12 26.36
CA THR A 83 11.37 2.58 26.24
C THR A 83 9.90 2.98 26.25
N CYS A 84 9.08 2.33 25.41
CA CYS A 84 7.66 2.66 25.27
C CYS A 84 6.76 2.06 26.36
N ARG A 85 7.33 1.38 27.37
CA ARG A 85 6.58 0.62 28.39
C ARG A 85 6.83 1.11 29.82
N VAL A 86 7.64 2.15 29.95
CA VAL A 86 7.87 2.85 31.22
C VAL A 86 7.37 4.28 31.12
N SER A 87 6.98 4.85 32.25
CA SER A 87 6.48 6.22 32.37
C SER A 87 7.31 6.97 33.43
N PRO A 88 7.63 8.25 33.20
CA PRO A 88 8.36 9.05 34.17
C PRO A 88 7.48 9.27 35.40
N GLY A 89 8.09 9.25 36.60
CA GLY A 89 7.39 9.38 37.86
C GLY A 89 6.85 8.06 38.45
N SER A 90 7.00 6.93 37.75
CA SER A 90 6.57 5.61 38.22
C SER A 90 7.73 4.80 38.81
N THR A 91 7.43 3.98 39.82
CA THR A 91 8.39 3.03 40.41
C THR A 91 8.09 1.62 39.92
N TYR A 92 9.10 0.97 39.36
CA TYR A 92 9.02 -0.37 38.81
C TYR A 92 9.74 -1.37 39.70
N ALA A 93 9.10 -2.50 39.98
CA ALA A 93 9.69 -3.64 40.66
C ALA A 93 10.11 -4.69 39.63
N VAL A 94 11.35 -5.15 39.73
CA VAL A 94 11.95 -6.18 38.87
C VAL A 94 12.13 -7.45 39.70
N SER A 95 11.70 -8.59 39.17
CA SER A 95 12.01 -9.92 39.71
C SER A 95 12.33 -10.88 38.57
N ALA A 96 13.53 -11.44 38.57
CA ALA A 96 14.03 -12.37 37.56
C ALA A 96 14.49 -13.67 38.21
N ARG A 97 14.18 -14.82 37.61
CA ARG A 97 14.67 -16.11 38.09
C ARG A 97 15.79 -16.61 37.20
N VAL A 98 17.00 -16.69 37.75
CA VAL A 98 18.25 -16.84 37.00
C VAL A 98 19.11 -17.98 37.54
N GLY A 99 19.81 -18.67 36.65
CA GLY A 99 20.70 -19.80 36.91
C GLY A 99 22.06 -19.58 36.24
N VAL A 100 23.04 -20.40 36.57
CA VAL A 100 24.32 -20.42 35.85
C VAL A 100 24.73 -21.85 35.52
N SER A 101 25.35 -22.04 34.37
CA SER A 101 25.89 -23.33 33.92
C SER A 101 27.32 -23.16 33.41
N GLY A 102 28.18 -24.13 33.73
CA GLY A 102 29.62 -24.09 33.49
C GLY A 102 30.39 -24.61 34.71
N ASN A 103 31.72 -24.49 34.74
CA ASN A 103 32.53 -24.88 35.90
C ASN A 103 33.00 -23.63 36.68
N PRO A 104 32.09 -22.85 37.31
CA PRO A 104 32.49 -21.66 38.05
C PRO A 104 33.22 -22.09 39.33
N GLN A 105 34.41 -21.54 39.56
CA GLN A 105 35.24 -21.88 40.73
C GLN A 105 34.60 -21.45 42.08
N SER A 106 33.55 -20.61 42.06
CA SER A 106 32.77 -20.13 43.22
C SER A 106 31.38 -19.64 42.76
N ALA A 107 30.50 -19.26 43.70
CA ALA A 107 29.17 -18.72 43.37
C ALA A 107 29.26 -17.51 42.43
N ALA A 108 28.52 -17.53 41.33
CA ALA A 108 28.65 -16.58 40.24
C ALA A 108 27.58 -15.48 40.34
N VAL A 109 27.97 -14.22 40.11
CA VAL A 109 27.07 -13.08 40.30
C VAL A 109 26.31 -12.76 39.01
N VAL A 110 24.99 -12.69 39.09
CA VAL A 110 24.10 -12.21 38.03
C VAL A 110 23.52 -10.86 38.44
N ILE A 111 23.44 -9.92 37.50
CA ILE A 111 23.07 -8.52 37.72
C ILE A 111 21.97 -8.12 36.74
N ALA A 112 20.99 -7.35 37.21
CA ALA A 112 20.03 -6.65 36.37
C ALA A 112 20.38 -5.17 36.29
N THR A 113 20.42 -4.63 35.07
CA THR A 113 20.87 -3.27 34.80
C THR A 113 19.96 -2.61 33.75
N LEU A 114 19.78 -1.30 33.85
CA LEU A 114 19.17 -0.48 32.80
C LEU A 114 20.24 0.28 32.04
N LYS A 115 20.12 0.31 30.71
CA LYS A 115 20.93 1.12 29.81
C LYS A 115 20.08 2.27 29.28
N LEU A 116 20.50 3.51 29.58
CA LEU A 116 19.82 4.75 29.22
C LEU A 116 20.66 5.48 28.16
N GLU A 117 20.08 5.70 26.99
CA GLU A 117 20.71 6.39 25.86
C GLU A 117 19.99 7.73 25.62
N PHE A 118 20.76 8.81 25.52
CA PHE A 118 20.26 10.16 25.24
C PHE A 118 21.00 10.71 24.01
N GLN A 119 20.31 11.46 23.14
CA GLN A 119 20.77 11.87 21.81
C GLN A 119 22.09 12.67 21.84
N ASP A 120 22.33 13.43 22.91
CA ASP A 120 23.52 14.27 23.10
C ASP A 120 24.26 14.02 24.43
N SER A 121 24.18 12.81 25.00
CA SER A 121 24.89 12.49 26.25
C SER A 121 25.42 11.05 26.29
N PRO A 122 26.50 10.77 27.06
CA PRO A 122 27.02 9.42 27.21
C PRO A 122 25.95 8.47 27.74
N THR A 123 25.95 7.23 27.23
CA THR A 123 25.08 6.15 27.74
C THR A 123 25.30 5.97 29.25
N ARG A 124 24.21 5.96 30.02
CA ARG A 124 24.23 5.75 31.47
C ARG A 124 23.72 4.37 31.79
N PHE A 125 24.34 3.72 32.76
CA PHE A 125 23.93 2.41 33.26
C PHE A 125 23.43 2.54 34.70
N VAL A 126 22.24 1.99 34.98
CA VAL A 126 21.61 2.03 36.30
C VAL A 126 21.48 0.62 36.82
N PHE A 127 22.17 0.33 37.92
CA PHE A 127 22.08 -0.94 38.64
C PHE A 127 20.68 -1.09 39.25
N ILE A 128 20.04 -2.26 39.04
CA ILE A 128 18.72 -2.57 39.62
C ILE A 128 18.85 -3.53 40.81
N GLY A 129 19.61 -4.62 40.63
CA GLY A 129 19.75 -5.68 41.63
C GLY A 129 20.78 -6.73 41.21
N LYS A 130 21.25 -7.55 42.16
CA LYS A 130 22.15 -8.68 41.89
C LYS A 130 21.84 -9.85 42.79
N THR A 131 22.18 -11.06 42.33
CA THR A 131 22.14 -12.28 43.14
C THR A 131 23.38 -13.15 42.88
N SER A 132 23.73 -14.01 43.82
CA SER A 132 24.84 -14.97 43.72
C SER A 132 24.28 -16.36 43.50
N VAL A 133 24.62 -16.98 42.38
CA VAL A 133 24.06 -18.24 41.92
C VAL A 133 25.13 -19.33 41.92
N SER A 134 24.85 -20.45 42.56
CA SER A 134 25.72 -21.63 42.51
C SER A 134 25.36 -22.50 41.28
N ASN A 135 26.36 -23.18 40.71
CA ASN A 135 26.13 -24.10 39.60
C ASN A 135 25.09 -25.17 40.00
N GLY A 136 24.10 -25.42 39.15
CA GLY A 136 23.00 -26.35 39.45
C GLY A 136 21.77 -25.73 40.13
N GLN A 137 21.77 -24.43 40.48
CA GLN A 137 20.67 -23.78 41.18
C GLN A 137 20.06 -22.60 40.40
N LEU A 138 18.77 -22.34 40.64
CA LEU A 138 18.06 -21.15 40.18
C LEU A 138 17.79 -20.25 41.39
N GLU A 139 18.21 -18.99 41.32
CA GLU A 139 18.00 -17.99 42.34
C GLU A 139 17.11 -16.85 41.82
N THR A 140 16.41 -16.19 42.72
CA THR A 140 15.61 -14.99 42.38
C THR A 140 16.46 -13.74 42.57
N LEU A 141 16.53 -12.91 41.54
CA LEU A 141 17.09 -11.57 41.55
C LEU A 141 15.95 -10.57 41.63
N GLU A 142 15.95 -9.72 42.65
CA GLU A 142 14.96 -8.64 42.81
C GLU A 142 15.63 -7.27 42.84
N GLY A 143 14.88 -6.25 42.42
CA GLY A 143 15.30 -4.86 42.52
C GLY A 143 14.18 -3.90 42.13
N THR A 144 14.45 -2.61 42.23
CA THR A 144 13.49 -1.58 41.81
C THR A 144 14.21 -0.46 41.07
N PHE A 145 13.50 0.23 40.18
CA PHE A 145 14.01 1.44 39.56
C PHE A 145 12.92 2.51 39.45
N PHE A 146 13.36 3.75 39.41
CA PHE A 146 12.54 4.94 39.24
C PHE A 146 13.16 5.83 38.16
N LEU A 147 12.33 6.37 37.28
CA LEU A 147 12.76 7.29 36.23
C LEU A 147 12.10 8.64 36.44
N SER A 148 12.90 9.68 36.66
CA SER A 148 12.42 11.06 36.73
C SER A 148 12.11 11.65 35.35
N THR A 149 12.78 11.17 34.31
CA THR A 149 12.68 11.62 32.91
C THR A 149 12.92 10.41 32.00
N LEU A 150 12.26 10.36 30.85
CA LEU A 150 12.46 9.29 29.87
C LEU A 150 13.73 9.54 29.03
N PRO A 151 14.64 8.58 28.89
CA PRO A 151 15.71 8.63 27.89
C PRO A 151 15.14 8.37 26.49
N ASP A 152 15.89 8.73 25.44
CA ASP A 152 15.53 8.46 24.04
C ASP A 152 15.45 6.95 23.78
N ARG A 153 16.26 6.16 24.50
CA ARG A 153 16.16 4.71 24.54
C ARG A 153 16.51 4.15 25.92
N LEU A 154 15.65 3.27 26.42
CA LEU A 154 15.79 2.55 27.68
C LEU A 154 15.75 1.04 27.44
N VAL A 155 16.84 0.36 27.78
CA VAL A 155 16.96 -1.09 27.63
C VAL A 155 17.15 -1.74 28.99
N PHE A 156 16.33 -2.75 29.29
CA PHE A 156 16.56 -3.66 30.41
C PHE A 156 17.47 -4.80 29.96
N TYR A 157 18.49 -5.13 30.73
CA TYR A 157 19.35 -6.27 30.42
C TYR A 157 19.85 -7.00 31.66
N LEU A 158 20.04 -8.31 31.52
CA LEU A 158 20.65 -9.18 32.52
C LEU A 158 22.09 -9.50 32.12
N GLU A 159 23.02 -9.24 33.03
CA GLU A 159 24.47 -9.40 32.84
C GLU A 159 25.12 -10.17 34.00
N GLY A 160 26.43 -10.42 33.89
CA GLY A 160 27.09 -11.47 34.66
C GLY A 160 26.62 -12.86 34.22
N PRO A 161 27.24 -13.96 34.70
CA PRO A 161 28.47 -14.07 35.49
C PRO A 161 29.76 -13.79 34.70
N SER A 162 30.93 -14.17 35.23
CA SER A 162 32.25 -14.04 34.56
C SER A 162 32.27 -14.65 33.13
N PRO A 163 33.16 -14.17 32.24
CA PRO A 163 33.30 -14.72 30.89
C PRO A 163 33.45 -16.24 30.86
N GLY A 164 32.80 -16.89 29.89
CA GLY A 164 32.82 -18.34 29.72
C GLY A 164 31.85 -19.13 30.62
N VAL A 165 31.09 -18.47 31.49
CA VAL A 165 29.98 -19.10 32.24
C VAL A 165 28.65 -18.69 31.60
N ASP A 166 27.80 -19.68 31.33
CA ASP A 166 26.51 -19.49 30.70
C ASP A 166 25.48 -18.98 31.73
N LEU A 167 24.64 -18.04 31.29
CA LEU A 167 23.53 -17.50 32.08
C LEU A 167 22.23 -18.18 31.67
N LEU A 168 21.47 -18.66 32.64
CA LEU A 168 20.15 -19.26 32.45
C LEU A 168 19.08 -18.30 32.99
N ILE A 169 17.98 -18.11 32.26
CA ILE A 169 16.89 -17.23 32.67
C ILE A 169 15.58 -18.00 32.49
N GLU A 170 14.85 -18.22 33.58
CA GLU A 170 13.54 -18.89 33.57
C GLU A 170 12.43 -17.89 33.28
N PHE A 171 12.41 -16.75 33.98
CA PHE A 171 11.50 -15.65 33.67
C PHE A 171 12.01 -14.29 34.17
N VAL A 172 11.44 -13.22 33.64
CA VAL A 172 11.68 -11.84 34.11
C VAL A 172 10.38 -11.04 34.22
N THR A 173 10.07 -10.55 35.41
CA THR A 173 8.91 -9.68 35.66
C THR A 173 9.36 -8.26 35.98
N ILE A 174 8.71 -7.29 35.35
CA ILE A 174 8.82 -5.87 35.68
C ILE A 174 7.40 -5.32 35.81
N SER A 175 7.00 -4.87 37.00
CA SER A 175 5.64 -4.38 37.26
C SER A 175 5.64 -3.01 37.93
N CYS A 176 4.65 -2.19 37.60
CA CYS A 176 4.46 -0.87 38.20
C CYS A 176 3.61 -1.00 39.48
N ARG A 177 4.08 -0.46 40.61
CA ARG A 177 3.27 -0.41 41.84
C ARG A 177 2.38 0.83 41.82
N ASN A 178 1.07 0.66 41.56
CA ASN A 178 0.08 1.71 41.76
C ASN A 178 -0.57 1.57 43.15
N ASN A 179 -0.48 2.62 43.97
CA ASN A 179 -1.20 2.72 45.24
C ASN A 179 -2.68 3.03 44.98
N THR A 180 -3.55 2.01 44.96
CA THR A 180 -5.00 2.21 45.07
C THR A 180 -5.65 1.02 45.80
N SER A 181 -6.18 1.30 46.98
CA SER A 181 -6.99 0.41 47.83
C SER A 181 -8.34 0.05 47.20
N GLU A 182 -8.76 -1.19 47.48
CA GLU A 182 -9.86 -2.00 46.97
C GLU A 182 -11.26 -1.37 47.04
N ILE A 183 -12.08 -1.55 45.98
CA ILE A 183 -13.50 -1.94 46.10
C ILE A 183 -13.83 -2.94 44.98
N ASP A 184 -14.40 -4.07 45.42
CA ASP A 184 -14.81 -5.29 44.72
C ASP A 184 -15.72 -5.08 43.50
N VAL A 185 -15.41 -5.76 42.40
CA VAL A 185 -16.30 -5.92 41.22
C VAL A 185 -16.39 -7.39 40.87
N THR A 186 -17.58 -7.98 41.01
CA THR A 186 -17.96 -9.19 40.29
C THR A 186 -18.78 -8.84 39.04
N SER A 187 -18.38 -9.49 37.95
CA SER A 187 -19.06 -9.76 36.68
C SER A 187 -19.05 -8.72 35.56
N THR A 188 -18.14 -9.02 34.62
CA THR A 188 -18.29 -9.03 33.14
C THR A 188 -18.37 -7.70 32.40
N GLY A 189 -17.18 -7.19 32.08
CA GLY A 189 -16.90 -6.32 30.93
C GLY A 189 -15.39 -6.10 30.86
N ARG A 190 -14.72 -6.64 29.84
CA ARG A 190 -13.27 -6.45 29.62
C ARG A 190 -12.98 -4.95 29.47
N PHE A 191 -12.45 -4.33 30.52
CA PHE A 191 -11.78 -3.05 30.43
C PHE A 191 -10.29 -3.33 30.21
N CYS A 192 -9.79 -3.04 29.02
CA CYS A 192 -8.37 -2.80 28.83
C CYS A 192 -8.09 -1.39 29.36
N ALA A 193 -7.45 -1.28 30.51
CA ALA A 193 -6.85 -0.05 31.00
C ALA A 193 -5.53 0.16 30.25
N GLY A 194 -5.40 1.28 29.52
CA GLY A 194 -4.16 1.70 28.87
C GLY A 194 -4.37 2.29 27.47
N ASP A 195 -4.90 3.51 27.41
CA ASP A 195 -4.76 4.48 26.32
C ASP A 195 -5.33 5.80 26.85
N GLU A 196 -4.49 6.79 27.17
CA GLU A 196 -4.99 8.13 27.55
C GLU A 196 -5.65 8.75 26.32
N ASN A 197 -6.99 8.69 26.28
CA ASN A 197 -7.77 9.33 25.25
C ASN A 197 -7.44 10.83 25.22
N ILE A 198 -7.00 11.32 24.06
CA ILE A 198 -6.69 12.72 23.84
C ILE A 198 -7.93 13.57 24.07
N ILE A 199 -9.12 13.05 23.79
CA ILE A 199 -10.40 13.76 24.00
C ILE A 199 -10.75 13.79 25.48
N LEU A 200 -11.02 14.99 25.97
CA LEU A 200 -11.46 15.22 27.34
C LEU A 200 -12.95 14.93 27.46
N ASN A 201 -13.33 14.33 28.59
CA ASN A 201 -14.70 13.93 28.89
C ASN A 201 -15.39 13.18 27.73
N PRO A 202 -14.81 12.06 27.27
CA PRO A 202 -15.22 11.41 26.02
C PRO A 202 -16.58 10.71 26.07
N ARG A 203 -17.08 10.43 27.28
CA ARG A 203 -18.37 9.74 27.54
C ARG A 203 -19.37 10.62 28.29
N PHE A 204 -19.09 11.92 28.43
CA PHE A 204 -19.98 12.89 29.08
C PHE A 204 -20.32 12.59 30.55
N GLU A 205 -19.48 11.82 31.24
CA GLU A 205 -19.66 11.51 32.68
C GLU A 205 -19.48 12.75 33.56
N ASP A 206 -18.76 13.77 33.07
CA ASP A 206 -18.63 15.10 33.67
C ASP A 206 -19.48 16.14 32.90
N GLY A 207 -20.67 15.74 32.48
CA GLY A 207 -21.59 16.56 31.70
C GLY A 207 -21.04 16.99 30.34
N LEU A 208 -21.22 18.26 29.97
CA LEU A 208 -20.74 18.81 28.69
C LEU A 208 -19.39 19.54 28.80
N ASN A 209 -18.64 19.35 29.90
CA ASN A 209 -17.35 20.00 30.09
C ASN A 209 -16.39 19.68 28.93
N ASN A 210 -15.72 20.70 28.41
CA ASN A 210 -14.83 20.70 27.23
C ASN A 210 -15.52 20.51 25.86
N TRP A 211 -16.84 20.37 25.81
CA TRP A 211 -17.60 20.26 24.57
C TRP A 211 -18.33 21.56 24.27
N SER A 212 -18.46 21.89 22.98
CA SER A 212 -19.25 23.03 22.52
C SER A 212 -19.98 22.70 21.22
N GLY A 213 -21.05 23.45 20.93
CA GLY A 213 -21.73 23.38 19.65
C GLY A 213 -21.09 24.29 18.61
N ARG A 214 -20.91 23.81 17.39
CA ARG A 214 -20.45 24.56 16.22
C ARG A 214 -21.66 25.08 15.45
N GLY A 215 -22.12 26.29 15.78
CA GLY A 215 -23.33 26.88 15.17
C GLY A 215 -24.62 26.13 15.54
N SER A 216 -24.61 25.39 16.65
CA SER A 216 -25.72 24.58 17.17
C SER A 216 -25.71 24.58 18.69
N LYS A 217 -26.80 24.10 19.29
CA LYS A 217 -26.90 23.86 20.73
C LYS A 217 -26.52 22.41 21.03
N ILE A 218 -25.82 22.18 22.14
CA ILE A 218 -25.55 20.84 22.66
C ILE A 218 -26.32 20.60 23.96
N VAL A 219 -26.86 19.40 24.12
CA VAL A 219 -27.68 19.00 25.28
C VAL A 219 -27.25 17.63 25.77
N LEU A 220 -27.15 17.47 27.09
CA LEU A 220 -26.82 16.20 27.74
C LEU A 220 -28.10 15.39 27.98
N HIS A 221 -28.06 14.09 27.71
CA HIS A 221 -29.19 13.18 27.88
C HIS A 221 -28.76 11.89 28.60
N ASP A 222 -29.57 11.45 29.56
CA ASP A 222 -29.58 10.07 30.07
C ASP A 222 -30.57 9.19 29.29
N SER A 223 -31.56 9.80 28.65
CA SER A 223 -32.50 9.20 27.71
C SER A 223 -33.12 10.27 26.79
N MET A 224 -33.62 9.87 25.62
CA MET A 224 -34.34 10.76 24.69
C MET A 224 -35.52 10.04 24.01
N GLY A 225 -36.54 10.80 23.59
CA GLY A 225 -37.70 10.28 22.87
C GLY A 225 -38.55 9.32 23.71
N ASP A 226 -38.85 9.69 24.94
CA ASP A 226 -39.61 8.88 25.92
C ASP A 226 -38.94 7.52 26.21
N GLY A 227 -37.60 7.50 26.31
CA GLY A 227 -36.82 6.29 26.61
C GLY A 227 -36.52 5.40 25.39
N LYS A 228 -36.88 5.82 24.17
CA LYS A 228 -36.57 5.09 22.94
C LYS A 228 -35.10 5.15 22.55
N VAL A 229 -34.39 6.17 23.04
CA VAL A 229 -32.95 6.33 22.82
C VAL A 229 -32.26 6.30 24.18
N MET A 230 -31.47 5.26 24.39
CA MET A 230 -30.63 5.09 25.57
C MET A 230 -29.14 5.19 25.18
N PRO A 231 -28.25 5.63 26.08
CA PRO A 231 -26.81 5.56 25.88
C PRO A 231 -26.36 4.13 25.51
N MET A 232 -25.47 3.99 24.54
CA MET A 232 -24.89 2.68 24.21
C MET A 232 -23.95 2.18 25.33
N SER A 233 -23.26 3.12 25.97
CA SER A 233 -22.37 2.87 27.09
C SER A 233 -22.34 4.09 28.02
N GLY A 234 -21.99 3.89 29.30
CA GLY A 234 -21.99 4.97 30.29
C GLY A 234 -23.39 5.42 30.70
N LYS A 235 -23.48 6.55 31.38
CA LYS A 235 -24.76 7.11 31.86
C LYS A 235 -25.39 8.11 30.90
N TYR A 236 -24.60 8.75 30.05
CA TYR A 236 -25.04 9.90 29.27
C TYR A 236 -24.62 9.80 27.79
N PHE A 237 -25.29 10.58 26.96
CA PHE A 237 -24.86 10.95 25.61
C PHE A 237 -25.19 12.43 25.35
N ALA A 238 -24.50 13.05 24.40
CA ALA A 238 -24.80 14.40 23.97
C ALA A 238 -25.61 14.41 22.68
N SER A 239 -26.58 15.31 22.56
CA SER A 239 -27.25 15.64 21.31
C SER A 239 -26.79 17.00 20.81
N THR A 240 -26.71 17.15 19.48
CA THR A 240 -26.51 18.42 18.80
C THR A 240 -27.82 18.82 18.15
N SER A 241 -28.53 19.75 18.77
CA SER A 241 -29.87 20.18 18.35
C SER A 241 -29.87 21.56 17.69
N GLU A 242 -31.02 21.97 17.16
CA GLU A 242 -31.24 23.29 16.53
C GLU A 242 -30.27 23.56 15.36
N ARG A 243 -29.87 22.50 14.65
CA ARG A 243 -28.97 22.58 13.48
C ARG A 243 -29.67 23.26 12.31
N THR A 244 -29.10 24.35 11.79
CA THR A 244 -29.64 25.11 10.65
C THR A 244 -28.86 24.88 9.36
N GLN A 245 -27.68 24.27 9.44
CA GLN A 245 -26.79 23.94 8.35
C GLN A 245 -26.20 22.53 8.54
N SER A 246 -25.82 21.87 7.46
CA SER A 246 -25.23 20.51 7.52
C SER A 246 -23.88 20.46 8.24
N TRP A 247 -23.13 21.57 8.25
CA TRP A 247 -21.86 21.70 8.96
C TRP A 247 -22.00 22.01 10.46
N ASN A 248 -23.23 22.25 10.95
CA ASN A 248 -23.44 22.44 12.40
C ASN A 248 -23.24 21.11 13.14
N GLY A 249 -22.63 21.17 14.32
CA GLY A 249 -22.05 19.97 14.93
C GLY A 249 -21.67 20.11 16.40
N ILE A 250 -21.28 19.01 17.04
CA ILE A 250 -20.60 19.01 18.33
C ILE A 250 -19.08 19.03 18.09
N GLN A 251 -18.33 19.83 18.86
CA GLN A 251 -16.90 20.03 18.66
C GLN A 251 -16.10 20.06 19.97
N GLN A 252 -14.81 19.74 19.86
CA GLN A 252 -13.81 19.92 20.91
C GLN A 252 -12.50 20.45 20.31
N GLU A 253 -11.93 21.48 20.93
CA GLU A 253 -10.62 22.02 20.55
C GLU A 253 -9.49 21.17 21.13
N ILE A 254 -8.67 20.57 20.29
CA ILE A 254 -7.59 19.64 20.65
C ILE A 254 -6.19 20.23 20.45
N THR A 255 -6.10 21.55 20.28
CA THR A 255 -4.83 22.28 20.18
C THR A 255 -3.87 21.91 21.32
N GLY A 256 -2.60 21.66 20.99
CA GLY A 256 -1.57 21.27 21.97
C GLY A 256 -1.64 19.84 22.49
N ARG A 257 -2.73 19.09 22.20
CA ARG A 257 -2.88 17.67 22.54
C ARG A 257 -2.67 16.73 21.36
N VAL A 258 -2.41 17.30 20.18
CA VAL A 258 -1.99 16.58 18.97
C VAL A 258 -0.69 17.19 18.45
N GLN A 259 0.15 16.32 17.91
CA GLN A 259 1.48 16.62 17.39
C GLN A 259 1.49 16.45 15.87
N ARG A 260 2.30 17.25 15.20
CA ARG A 260 2.54 17.10 13.76
C ARG A 260 3.29 15.78 13.47
N LYS A 261 3.10 15.24 12.27
CA LYS A 261 3.75 14.02 11.75
C LYS A 261 3.50 12.74 12.55
N LEU A 262 2.51 12.76 13.42
CA LEU A 262 2.09 11.60 14.20
C LEU A 262 0.69 11.21 13.75
N ALA A 263 0.46 9.93 13.49
CA ALA A 263 -0.84 9.46 13.05
C ALA A 263 -1.77 9.30 14.26
N TYR A 264 -3.02 9.70 14.09
CA TYR A 264 -4.06 9.58 15.10
C TYR A 264 -5.24 8.79 14.55
N GLU A 265 -5.90 8.05 15.42
CA GLU A 265 -7.12 7.33 15.13
C GLU A 265 -8.28 7.94 15.94
N VAL A 266 -9.36 8.26 15.22
CA VAL A 266 -10.63 8.71 15.79
C VAL A 266 -11.63 7.59 15.70
N THR A 267 -12.34 7.34 16.80
CA THR A 267 -13.52 6.49 16.85
C THR A 267 -14.64 7.27 17.53
N ALA A 268 -15.80 7.40 16.88
CA ALA A 268 -16.98 7.99 17.50
C ALA A 268 -18.21 7.07 17.35
N THR A 269 -19.02 7.00 18.40
CA THR A 269 -20.26 6.24 18.43
C THR A 269 -21.42 7.22 18.28
N VAL A 270 -22.07 7.18 17.11
CA VAL A 270 -23.06 8.18 16.70
C VAL A 270 -24.41 7.56 16.37
N ARG A 271 -25.46 8.37 16.49
CA ARG A 271 -26.82 8.07 16.05
C ARG A 271 -27.45 9.38 15.56
N ILE A 272 -28.48 9.33 14.74
CA ILE A 272 -29.25 10.53 14.38
C ILE A 272 -30.63 10.51 15.02
N PHE A 273 -31.24 11.68 15.19
CA PHE A 273 -32.61 11.80 15.68
C PHE A 273 -33.29 13.00 15.04
N GLY A 274 -34.47 12.81 14.45
CA GLY A 274 -35.17 13.91 13.76
C GLY A 274 -36.45 13.47 13.07
N LYS A 275 -37.32 14.41 12.72
CA LYS A 275 -38.57 14.11 12.00
C LYS A 275 -38.27 13.85 10.52
N ASN A 276 -38.67 12.68 10.02
CA ASN A 276 -38.60 12.28 8.59
C ASN A 276 -37.19 12.01 8.01
N VAL A 277 -36.17 11.76 8.84
CA VAL A 277 -34.85 11.30 8.39
C VAL A 277 -34.50 10.01 9.11
N THR A 278 -34.53 8.88 8.39
CA THR A 278 -34.23 7.55 8.93
C THR A 278 -32.76 7.17 8.79
N SER A 279 -32.05 7.85 7.88
CA SER A 279 -30.65 7.58 7.57
C SER A 279 -29.99 8.84 7.00
N ALA A 280 -28.78 9.16 7.47
CA ALA A 280 -27.96 10.25 6.95
C ALA A 280 -26.48 10.02 7.28
N ASP A 281 -25.60 10.58 6.45
CA ASP A 281 -24.15 10.52 6.71
C ASP A 281 -23.79 11.44 7.88
N VAL A 282 -23.07 10.88 8.86
CA VAL A 282 -22.36 11.62 9.90
C VAL A 282 -20.86 11.54 9.61
N ARG A 283 -20.19 12.69 9.67
CA ARG A 283 -18.79 12.87 9.34
C ARG A 283 -18.01 13.39 10.53
N ALA A 284 -16.80 12.87 10.73
CA ALA A 284 -15.80 13.50 11.59
C ALA A 284 -14.86 14.35 10.73
N THR A 285 -14.70 15.61 11.11
CA THR A 285 -13.90 16.59 10.38
C THR A 285 -12.95 17.30 11.33
N LEU A 286 -11.72 17.53 10.87
CA LEU A 286 -10.74 18.38 11.52
C LEU A 286 -10.77 19.76 10.88
N TRP A 287 -10.96 20.80 11.68
CA TRP A 287 -10.69 22.18 11.28
C TRP A 287 -9.32 22.59 11.83
N VAL A 288 -8.42 22.94 10.93
CA VAL A 288 -7.02 23.25 11.23
C VAL A 288 -6.74 24.68 10.79
N GLN A 289 -6.23 25.50 11.69
CA GLN A 289 -5.76 26.84 11.38
C GLN A 289 -4.24 26.88 11.43
N SER A 290 -3.63 27.35 10.36
CA SER A 290 -2.19 27.59 10.27
C SER A 290 -1.80 28.91 10.96
N PRO A 291 -0.52 29.12 11.32
CA PRO A 291 -0.05 30.38 11.91
C PRO A 291 -0.30 31.63 11.04
N ASP A 292 -0.36 31.46 9.71
CA ASP A 292 -0.70 32.50 8.73
C ASP A 292 -2.21 32.72 8.56
N SER A 293 -3.03 32.18 9.49
CA SER A 293 -4.50 32.23 9.48
C SER A 293 -5.18 31.48 8.33
N ARG A 294 -4.45 30.68 7.55
CA ARG A 294 -5.05 29.77 6.55
C ARG A 294 -5.83 28.67 7.27
N GLU A 295 -7.07 28.46 6.83
CA GLU A 295 -7.94 27.39 7.33
C GLU A 295 -7.92 26.18 6.40
N GLN A 296 -7.96 25.00 6.99
CA GLN A 296 -8.07 23.73 6.29
C GLN A 296 -9.11 22.85 6.98
N TYR A 297 -9.89 22.12 6.17
CA TYR A 297 -10.89 21.16 6.63
C TYR A 297 -10.46 19.77 6.15
N ILE A 298 -10.18 18.86 7.08
CA ILE A 298 -9.70 17.51 6.82
C ILE A 298 -10.79 16.53 7.22
N GLY A 299 -11.44 15.89 6.24
CA GLY A 299 -12.36 14.80 6.53
C GLY A 299 -11.61 13.59 7.09
N ILE A 300 -12.05 13.06 8.22
CA ILE A 300 -11.42 11.93 8.91
C ILE A 300 -12.16 10.63 8.58
N ALA A 301 -13.49 10.65 8.71
CA ALA A 301 -14.35 9.50 8.47
C ALA A 301 -15.78 9.95 8.13
N SER A 302 -16.52 9.10 7.42
CA SER A 302 -17.96 9.25 7.18
C SER A 302 -18.63 7.90 7.37
N SER A 303 -19.76 7.87 8.06
CA SER A 303 -20.57 6.66 8.22
C SER A 303 -22.06 7.00 8.13
N GLN A 304 -22.84 6.12 7.53
CA GLN A 304 -24.28 6.28 7.43
C GLN A 304 -24.93 5.93 8.78
N ALA A 305 -25.34 6.95 9.52
CA ALA A 305 -26.02 6.80 10.81
C ALA A 305 -27.52 6.68 10.61
N THR A 306 -28.19 5.92 11.49
CA THR A 306 -29.63 5.71 11.44
C THR A 306 -30.34 6.27 12.66
N ASP A 307 -31.66 6.39 12.59
CA ASP A 307 -32.49 6.78 13.72
C ASP A 307 -32.79 5.62 14.68
N LYS A 308 -32.27 4.40 14.43
CA LYS A 308 -32.58 3.18 15.19
C LYS A 308 -31.42 2.72 16.06
N ASP A 309 -30.25 2.58 15.46
CA ASP A 309 -29.09 1.94 16.09
C ASP A 309 -27.91 2.90 16.17
N TRP A 310 -27.08 2.71 17.20
CA TRP A 310 -25.79 3.37 17.32
C TRP A 310 -24.81 2.76 16.31
N VAL A 311 -24.10 3.62 15.58
CA VAL A 311 -23.12 3.24 14.57
C VAL A 311 -21.77 3.81 14.94
N GLN A 312 -20.71 3.05 14.71
CA GLN A 312 -19.35 3.51 14.89
C GLN A 312 -18.84 4.16 13.59
N LEU A 313 -18.27 5.35 13.70
CA LEU A 313 -17.43 5.95 12.67
C LEU A 313 -15.97 5.88 13.14
N GLN A 314 -15.08 5.52 12.25
CA GLN A 314 -13.65 5.38 12.54
C GLN A 314 -12.82 5.90 11.37
N GLY A 315 -11.73 6.59 11.66
CA GLY A 315 -10.81 7.07 10.64
C GLY A 315 -9.50 7.54 11.24
N LYS A 316 -8.52 7.82 10.36
CA LYS A 316 -7.19 8.26 10.76
C LYS A 316 -6.88 9.63 10.17
N PHE A 317 -6.06 10.41 10.86
CA PHE A 317 -5.53 11.66 10.35
C PHE A 317 -4.10 11.90 10.82
N LEU A 318 -3.41 12.81 10.13
CA LEU A 318 -2.10 13.30 10.50
C LEU A 318 -2.03 14.80 10.19
N LEU A 319 -1.30 15.55 11.01
CA LEU A 319 -1.06 16.98 10.83
C LEU A 319 0.34 17.19 10.25
N ASN A 320 0.47 17.91 9.12
CA ASN A 320 1.77 18.14 8.47
C ASN A 320 2.55 19.29 9.11
N GLY A 321 1.89 20.45 9.22
CA GLY A 321 2.46 21.66 9.81
C GLY A 321 2.26 21.76 11.32
N SER A 322 2.72 22.86 11.91
CA SER A 322 2.43 23.24 13.29
C SER A 322 1.23 24.20 13.31
N PRO A 323 0.00 23.70 13.48
CA PRO A 323 -1.18 24.56 13.48
C PRO A 323 -1.22 25.46 14.72
N SER A 324 -1.76 26.67 14.55
CA SER A 324 -2.09 27.55 15.68
C SER A 324 -3.34 27.08 16.41
N ARG A 325 -4.25 26.37 15.72
CA ARG A 325 -5.49 25.86 16.29
C ARG A 325 -5.98 24.60 15.60
N VAL A 326 -6.48 23.64 16.38
CA VAL A 326 -7.04 22.38 15.88
C VAL A 326 -8.35 22.06 16.59
N VAL A 327 -9.42 21.88 15.83
CA VAL A 327 -10.75 21.52 16.36
C VAL A 327 -11.27 20.30 15.61
N ILE A 328 -11.66 19.27 16.36
CA ILE A 328 -12.38 18.13 15.81
C ILE A 328 -13.88 18.33 16.04
N TYR A 329 -14.69 18.03 15.03
CA TYR A 329 -16.14 18.15 15.14
C TYR A 329 -16.89 17.13 14.29
N LEU A 330 -18.15 16.87 14.64
CA LEU A 330 -19.05 15.98 13.92
C LEU A 330 -20.10 16.76 13.15
N GLU A 331 -20.31 16.45 11.87
CA GLU A 331 -21.25 17.15 10.97
C GLU A 331 -21.93 16.16 9.99
N GLY A 332 -22.72 16.66 9.04
CA GLY A 332 -23.16 15.87 7.89
C GLY A 332 -24.66 15.84 7.65
N PRO A 333 -25.50 15.40 8.61
CA PRO A 333 -26.93 15.22 8.36
C PRO A 333 -27.62 16.52 7.94
N PRO A 334 -28.76 16.45 7.22
CA PRO A 334 -29.53 17.63 6.82
C PRO A 334 -29.85 18.56 7.99
N PRO A 335 -30.05 19.87 7.74
CA PRO A 335 -30.55 20.80 8.75
C PRO A 335 -31.83 20.27 9.42
N GLY A 336 -31.96 20.47 10.74
CA GLY A 336 -33.09 19.99 11.54
C GLY A 336 -32.99 18.53 12.04
N THR A 337 -31.99 17.76 11.61
CA THR A 337 -31.70 16.43 12.16
C THR A 337 -30.63 16.53 13.24
N ASP A 338 -30.89 16.01 14.44
CA ASP A 338 -29.93 16.03 15.54
C ASP A 338 -28.85 14.96 15.34
N ILE A 339 -27.61 15.30 15.74
CA ILE A 339 -26.49 14.36 15.82
C ILE A 339 -26.34 13.94 17.28
N LEU A 340 -26.46 12.66 17.57
CA LEU A 340 -26.25 12.09 18.88
C LEU A 340 -24.85 11.47 18.95
N LEU A 341 -24.13 11.74 20.04
CA LEU A 341 -22.78 11.25 20.29
C LEU A 341 -22.75 10.59 21.68
N ASN A 342 -22.47 9.29 21.75
CA ASN A 342 -22.31 8.58 23.02
C ASN A 342 -20.85 8.57 23.50
N CYS A 343 -19.90 8.40 22.59
CA CYS A 343 -18.48 8.36 22.90
C CYS A 343 -17.64 8.88 21.74
N LEU A 344 -16.58 9.65 22.03
CA LEU A 344 -15.54 9.98 21.05
C LEU A 344 -14.15 9.70 21.65
N VAL A 345 -13.42 8.81 20.99
CA VAL A 345 -12.05 8.43 21.33
C VAL A 345 -11.11 8.94 20.25
N LEU A 346 -10.04 9.59 20.69
CA LEU A 346 -8.91 10.02 19.88
C LEU A 346 -7.64 9.50 20.56
N LYS A 347 -6.87 8.69 19.84
CA LYS A 347 -5.60 8.17 20.34
C LYS A 347 -4.56 8.15 19.23
N HIS A 348 -3.31 7.88 19.57
CA HIS A 348 -2.29 7.58 18.57
C HIS A 348 -2.71 6.36 17.76
N ALA A 349 -2.58 6.44 16.44
CA ALA A 349 -2.84 5.30 15.58
C ALA A 349 -1.74 4.26 15.81
N GLU A 350 -2.14 3.02 16.10
CA GLU A 350 -1.17 1.94 16.25
C GLU A 350 -0.45 1.68 14.92
N LYS A 351 0.88 1.55 14.99
CA LYS A 351 1.67 1.07 13.86
C LYS A 351 1.32 -0.39 13.62
N VAL A 352 0.70 -0.68 12.48
CA VAL A 352 0.40 -2.05 12.08
C VAL A 352 1.74 -2.77 11.86
N PRO A 353 2.01 -3.88 12.55
CA PRO A 353 3.24 -4.62 12.33
C PRO A 353 3.27 -5.16 10.89
N PRO A 354 4.46 -5.24 10.28
CA PRO A 354 4.61 -5.74 8.91
C PRO A 354 4.02 -7.15 8.78
N SER A 355 3.27 -7.39 7.70
CA SER A 355 2.69 -8.71 7.43
C SER A 355 3.80 -9.71 7.09
N PRO A 356 3.70 -11.00 7.43
CA PRO A 356 4.71 -11.97 6.99
C PRO A 356 4.68 -12.15 5.47
N PRO A 357 5.85 -12.42 4.83
CA PRO A 357 5.90 -12.71 3.40
C PRO A 357 5.13 -14.00 3.07
N PRO A 358 4.41 -14.05 1.93
CA PRO A 358 3.79 -15.28 1.46
C PRO A 358 4.80 -16.41 1.27
N VAL A 359 4.45 -17.63 1.68
CA VAL A 359 5.26 -18.83 1.49
C VAL A 359 4.74 -19.59 0.28
N ILE A 360 5.59 -19.78 -0.73
CA ILE A 360 5.32 -20.58 -1.93
C ILE A 360 6.38 -21.69 -2.00
N GLU A 361 5.96 -22.95 -1.92
CA GLU A 361 6.86 -24.11 -1.94
C GLU A 361 6.59 -24.98 -3.18
N ASN A 362 7.63 -25.27 -3.96
CA ASN A 362 7.61 -26.28 -5.04
C ASN A 362 6.53 -26.11 -6.14
N ALA A 363 6.16 -24.87 -6.48
CA ALA A 363 5.18 -24.56 -7.51
C ALA A 363 5.54 -25.13 -8.91
N ASN A 364 4.61 -25.88 -9.51
CA ASN A 364 4.75 -26.45 -10.86
C ASN A 364 4.34 -25.46 -11.97
N TYR A 365 5.21 -24.47 -12.22
CA TYR A 365 4.94 -23.40 -13.19
C TYR A 365 4.72 -23.91 -14.62
N GLY A 366 3.77 -23.28 -15.33
CA GLY A 366 3.48 -23.55 -16.74
C GLY A 366 2.73 -24.86 -17.01
N ILE A 367 2.36 -25.61 -15.97
CA ILE A 367 1.57 -26.84 -16.12
C ILE A 367 0.08 -26.49 -16.10
N ASN A 368 -0.64 -26.86 -17.17
CA ASN A 368 -2.08 -26.64 -17.26
C ASN A 368 -2.82 -27.52 -16.23
N ILE A 369 -3.59 -26.88 -15.34
CA ILE A 369 -4.38 -27.55 -14.31
C ILE A 369 -5.72 -28.08 -14.84
N ILE A 370 -6.14 -27.69 -16.05
CA ILE A 370 -7.36 -28.18 -16.68
C ILE A 370 -7.14 -29.59 -17.23
N THR A 371 -7.98 -30.53 -16.80
CA THR A 371 -7.93 -31.90 -17.29
C THR A 371 -8.55 -31.98 -18.69
N ASN A 372 -7.97 -32.77 -19.59
CA ASN A 372 -8.51 -33.02 -20.93
C ASN A 372 -8.83 -31.73 -21.71
N SER A 373 -7.97 -30.70 -21.60
CA SER A 373 -8.14 -29.42 -22.30
C SER A 373 -8.02 -29.53 -23.83
N ASN A 374 -7.34 -30.57 -24.32
CA ASN A 374 -7.27 -30.93 -25.74
C ASN A 374 -8.43 -31.81 -26.23
N LEU A 375 -9.34 -32.28 -25.37
CA LEU A 375 -10.55 -33.02 -25.77
C LEU A 375 -10.26 -34.29 -26.61
N TYR A 376 -9.13 -34.96 -26.37
CA TYR A 376 -8.84 -36.24 -27.00
C TYR A 376 -9.81 -37.33 -26.53
N ASP A 377 -10.25 -37.24 -25.27
CA ASP A 377 -11.15 -38.17 -24.60
C ASP A 377 -12.57 -37.57 -24.42
N GLY A 378 -13.10 -36.95 -25.48
CA GLY A 378 -14.43 -36.33 -25.46
C GLY A 378 -14.54 -35.22 -24.40
N THR A 379 -15.65 -35.20 -23.67
CA THR A 379 -15.90 -34.30 -22.52
C THR A 379 -15.46 -34.88 -21.18
N ASN A 380 -14.69 -35.99 -21.14
CA ASN A 380 -14.27 -36.58 -19.88
C ASN A 380 -13.52 -35.55 -19.00
N GLY A 381 -13.86 -35.49 -17.72
CA GLY A 381 -13.39 -34.48 -16.76
C GLY A 381 -14.18 -33.17 -16.75
N TRP A 382 -15.05 -32.92 -17.73
CA TRP A 382 -15.95 -31.77 -17.79
C TRP A 382 -17.37 -32.16 -17.41
N PHE A 383 -18.08 -31.26 -16.72
CA PHE A 383 -19.51 -31.43 -16.44
C PHE A 383 -20.30 -30.18 -16.80
N PRO A 384 -21.58 -30.31 -17.20
CA PRO A 384 -22.46 -29.17 -17.40
C PRO A 384 -22.81 -28.54 -16.05
N LEU A 385 -22.58 -27.23 -15.92
CA LEU A 385 -23.11 -26.44 -14.82
C LEU A 385 -24.54 -26.00 -15.19
N GLY A 386 -25.53 -26.60 -14.53
CA GLY A 386 -26.94 -26.46 -14.89
C GLY A 386 -27.37 -27.44 -15.97
N ASN A 387 -28.52 -27.19 -16.60
CA ASN A 387 -29.16 -28.14 -17.53
C ASN A 387 -28.71 -27.97 -18.99
N CYS A 388 -27.55 -27.35 -19.26
CA CYS A 388 -27.01 -27.23 -20.60
C CYS A 388 -26.44 -28.57 -21.11
N THR A 389 -26.28 -28.69 -22.42
CA THR A 389 -25.69 -29.88 -23.07
C THR A 389 -24.27 -29.59 -23.52
N LEU A 390 -23.33 -30.50 -23.23
CA LEU A 390 -21.95 -30.44 -23.70
C LEU A 390 -21.71 -31.53 -24.75
N SER A 391 -21.17 -31.17 -25.91
CA SER A 391 -20.74 -32.12 -26.96
C SER A 391 -19.41 -31.68 -27.56
N VAL A 392 -18.71 -32.57 -28.26
CA VAL A 392 -17.41 -32.23 -28.90
C VAL A 392 -17.60 -32.05 -30.40
N GLY A 393 -17.13 -30.91 -30.92
CA GLY A 393 -17.04 -30.61 -32.35
C GLY A 393 -15.59 -30.43 -32.81
N THR A 394 -15.40 -30.20 -34.12
CA THR A 394 -14.10 -29.93 -34.76
C THR A 394 -14.13 -28.61 -35.53
N GLY A 395 -12.97 -27.97 -35.72
CA GLY A 395 -12.83 -26.69 -36.42
C GLY A 395 -12.40 -25.53 -35.52
N SER A 396 -11.83 -25.82 -34.34
CA SER A 396 -11.14 -24.80 -33.54
C SER A 396 -9.69 -24.60 -34.02
N PRO A 397 -9.02 -23.50 -33.63
CA PRO A 397 -7.62 -23.28 -33.95
C PRO A 397 -6.72 -24.39 -33.40
N HIS A 398 -5.69 -24.77 -34.17
CA HIS A 398 -4.64 -25.70 -33.74
C HIS A 398 -3.51 -25.02 -32.96
N ILE A 399 -3.55 -23.69 -32.84
CA ILE A 399 -2.55 -22.91 -32.10
C ILE A 399 -3.08 -22.61 -30.69
N LEU A 400 -2.20 -22.58 -29.68
CA LEU A 400 -2.59 -22.02 -28.38
C LEU A 400 -3.03 -20.56 -28.54
N PRO A 401 -3.96 -20.09 -27.69
CA PRO A 401 -4.28 -18.68 -27.67
C PRO A 401 -3.02 -17.87 -27.30
N PRO A 402 -2.82 -16.68 -27.92
CA PRO A 402 -1.60 -15.89 -27.82
C PRO A 402 -1.04 -15.71 -26.40
N MET A 403 -1.86 -15.39 -25.39
CA MET A 403 -1.39 -15.17 -24.02
C MET A 403 -0.75 -16.41 -23.41
N ALA A 404 -1.35 -17.59 -23.62
CA ALA A 404 -0.77 -18.85 -23.16
C ALA A 404 0.51 -19.18 -23.94
N ARG A 405 0.49 -19.02 -25.27
CA ARG A 405 1.65 -19.28 -26.13
C ARG A 405 2.85 -18.45 -25.69
N ASP A 406 2.66 -17.16 -25.45
CA ASP A 406 3.74 -16.23 -25.16
C ASP A 406 4.36 -16.49 -23.77
N SER A 407 3.59 -17.06 -22.84
CA SER A 407 4.05 -17.43 -21.50
C SER A 407 4.68 -18.83 -21.44
N LEU A 408 4.13 -19.80 -22.18
CA LEU A 408 4.59 -21.20 -22.18
C LEU A 408 5.70 -21.47 -23.20
N GLY A 409 5.81 -20.63 -24.24
CA GLY A 409 6.78 -20.82 -25.32
C GLY A 409 6.39 -21.95 -26.28
N PRO A 410 7.37 -22.71 -26.83
CA PRO A 410 7.11 -23.84 -27.71
C PRO A 410 6.21 -24.89 -27.03
N HIS A 411 5.11 -25.24 -27.68
CA HIS A 411 4.07 -26.13 -27.15
C HIS A 411 3.54 -27.06 -28.24
N GLN A 412 2.88 -28.14 -27.84
CA GLN A 412 2.21 -29.04 -28.79
C GLN A 412 0.96 -28.37 -29.38
N PRO A 413 0.69 -28.53 -30.68
CA PRO A 413 -0.54 -28.02 -31.29
C PRO A 413 -1.80 -28.52 -30.58
N LEU A 414 -2.82 -27.66 -30.50
CA LEU A 414 -4.15 -28.05 -30.05
C LEU A 414 -4.77 -29.07 -31.00
N SER A 415 -5.72 -29.85 -30.49
CA SER A 415 -6.38 -30.93 -31.24
C SER A 415 -7.29 -30.46 -32.40
N GLY A 416 -7.63 -29.17 -32.46
CA GLY A 416 -8.66 -28.63 -33.37
C GLY A 416 -10.09 -29.00 -32.98
N ARG A 417 -10.30 -29.55 -31.77
CA ARG A 417 -11.60 -29.86 -31.18
C ARG A 417 -12.08 -28.74 -30.24
N TYR A 418 -13.40 -28.66 -30.04
CA TYR A 418 -14.02 -27.75 -29.09
C TYR A 418 -15.19 -28.39 -28.36
N ILE A 419 -15.51 -27.89 -27.16
CA ILE A 419 -16.77 -28.16 -26.47
C ILE A 419 -17.83 -27.22 -27.05
N LEU A 420 -18.89 -27.78 -27.62
CA LEU A 420 -20.12 -27.08 -27.99
C LEU A 420 -21.09 -27.11 -26.81
N VAL A 421 -21.58 -25.94 -26.43
CA VAL A 421 -22.50 -25.75 -25.30
C VAL A 421 -23.84 -25.28 -25.85
N THR A 422 -24.88 -26.08 -25.65
CA THR A 422 -26.25 -25.78 -26.13
C THR A 422 -27.29 -25.91 -25.02
N ASN A 423 -28.54 -25.57 -25.32
CA ASN A 423 -29.68 -25.68 -24.41
C ASN A 423 -29.50 -24.88 -23.11
N ARG A 424 -28.83 -23.74 -23.19
CA ARG A 424 -28.59 -22.85 -22.05
C ARG A 424 -29.84 -22.02 -21.75
N THR A 425 -30.40 -22.12 -20.55
CA THR A 425 -31.56 -21.31 -20.12
C THR A 425 -31.18 -20.15 -19.19
N GLN A 426 -29.93 -20.07 -18.75
CA GLN A 426 -29.39 -19.02 -17.89
C GLN A 426 -27.96 -18.66 -18.32
N THR A 427 -27.53 -17.44 -18.02
CA THR A 427 -26.22 -16.90 -18.44
C THR A 427 -25.03 -17.62 -17.79
N TRP A 428 -25.18 -18.12 -16.57
CA TRP A 428 -24.12 -18.83 -15.84
C TRP A 428 -23.91 -20.29 -16.27
N MET A 429 -24.79 -20.84 -17.12
CA MET A 429 -24.70 -22.24 -17.55
C MET A 429 -23.58 -22.46 -18.56
N GLY A 430 -22.78 -23.51 -18.37
CA GLY A 430 -21.72 -23.87 -19.29
C GLY A 430 -20.82 -25.01 -18.79
N PRO A 431 -19.67 -25.26 -19.44
CA PRO A 431 -18.76 -26.33 -19.07
C PRO A 431 -17.96 -25.95 -17.82
N ALA A 432 -17.80 -26.90 -16.90
CA ALA A 432 -17.14 -26.68 -15.62
C ALA A 432 -16.18 -27.83 -15.22
N GLN A 433 -15.19 -27.51 -14.38
CA GLN A 433 -14.32 -28.45 -13.67
C GLN A 433 -14.08 -28.00 -12.22
N THR A 434 -13.96 -28.96 -11.30
CA THR A 434 -13.48 -28.69 -9.94
C THR A 434 -11.95 -28.69 -9.93
N ILE A 435 -11.35 -27.64 -9.38
CA ILE A 435 -9.89 -27.43 -9.38
C ILE A 435 -9.31 -27.20 -7.97
N THR A 436 -10.09 -27.38 -6.91
CA THR A 436 -9.70 -27.12 -5.51
C THR A 436 -8.30 -27.65 -5.16
N ASP A 437 -8.03 -28.92 -5.46
CA ASP A 437 -6.78 -29.59 -5.06
C ASP A 437 -5.60 -29.30 -6.01
N LYS A 438 -5.80 -28.46 -7.02
CA LYS A 438 -4.80 -28.08 -8.02
C LYS A 438 -4.27 -26.66 -7.83
N LEU A 439 -4.76 -25.96 -6.79
CA LEU A 439 -4.43 -24.57 -6.52
C LEU A 439 -3.49 -24.44 -5.32
N GLU A 440 -2.50 -23.56 -5.46
CA GLU A 440 -1.62 -23.14 -4.38
C GLU A 440 -1.93 -21.69 -4.01
N LEU A 441 -1.82 -21.37 -2.72
CA LEU A 441 -2.09 -20.02 -2.25
C LEU A 441 -1.03 -19.04 -2.76
N TYR A 442 -1.46 -17.80 -3.00
CA TYR A 442 -0.64 -16.67 -3.43
C TYR A 442 0.01 -16.81 -4.82
N LEU A 443 -0.18 -17.93 -5.53
CA LEU A 443 0.19 -18.04 -6.93
C LEU A 443 -0.82 -17.34 -7.84
N THR A 444 -0.30 -16.57 -8.80
CA THR A 444 -1.10 -16.04 -9.89
C THR A 444 -1.21 -17.09 -10.99
N TYR A 445 -2.46 -17.45 -11.30
CA TYR A 445 -2.81 -18.35 -12.39
C TYR A 445 -3.24 -17.54 -13.60
N GLN A 446 -2.60 -17.78 -14.74
CA GLN A 446 -3.03 -17.20 -16.01
C GLN A 446 -4.13 -18.06 -16.61
N VAL A 447 -5.13 -17.41 -17.21
CA VAL A 447 -6.26 -18.02 -17.92
C VAL A 447 -6.20 -17.60 -19.38
N SER A 448 -6.34 -18.58 -20.28
CA SER A 448 -6.35 -18.32 -21.71
C SER A 448 -7.16 -19.39 -22.44
N ALA A 449 -8.06 -19.01 -23.34
CA ALA A 449 -8.88 -19.94 -24.11
C ALA A 449 -9.31 -19.36 -25.45
N TRP A 450 -9.66 -20.23 -26.39
CA TRP A 450 -10.39 -19.85 -27.60
C TRP A 450 -11.89 -20.00 -27.36
N VAL A 451 -12.65 -18.98 -27.76
CA VAL A 451 -14.12 -19.00 -27.71
C VAL A 451 -14.73 -18.45 -28.99
N ARG A 452 -15.92 -18.94 -29.33
CA ARG A 452 -16.77 -18.41 -30.41
C ARG A 452 -18.24 -18.60 -30.05
N ILE A 453 -19.10 -17.65 -30.40
CA ILE A 453 -20.56 -17.81 -30.23
C ILE A 453 -21.19 -18.42 -31.48
N GLY A 454 -22.24 -19.20 -31.25
CA GLY A 454 -23.00 -19.91 -32.27
C GLY A 454 -24.40 -19.34 -32.46
N SER A 455 -25.35 -20.25 -32.72
CA SER A 455 -26.76 -19.93 -32.95
C SER A 455 -27.39 -19.16 -31.79
N GLY A 456 -28.34 -18.27 -32.11
CA GLY A 456 -29.13 -17.51 -31.15
C GLY A 456 -28.62 -16.09 -30.84
N ALA A 457 -27.41 -15.74 -31.25
CA ALA A 457 -26.87 -14.40 -31.06
C ALA A 457 -27.43 -13.39 -32.09
N THR A 458 -27.76 -12.17 -31.64
CA THR A 458 -28.18 -11.04 -32.49
C THR A 458 -27.09 -9.98 -32.66
N GLY A 459 -25.95 -10.15 -32.00
CA GLY A 459 -24.82 -9.23 -32.01
C GLY A 459 -23.68 -9.76 -31.12
N PRO A 460 -22.63 -8.96 -30.90
CA PRO A 460 -21.55 -9.32 -29.98
C PRO A 460 -22.07 -9.62 -28.57
N GLN A 461 -21.44 -10.56 -27.88
CA GLN A 461 -21.82 -11.01 -26.54
C GLN A 461 -20.60 -11.26 -25.68
N ASN A 462 -20.69 -11.03 -24.38
CA ASN A 462 -19.61 -11.36 -23.46
C ASN A 462 -19.58 -12.86 -23.12
N VAL A 463 -18.37 -13.43 -23.14
CA VAL A 463 -18.07 -14.76 -22.61
C VAL A 463 -16.96 -14.64 -21.58
N ASN A 464 -17.10 -15.37 -20.47
CA ASN A 464 -16.25 -15.22 -19.30
C ASN A 464 -15.84 -16.59 -18.76
N VAL A 465 -14.57 -16.76 -18.40
CA VAL A 465 -14.08 -17.84 -17.55
C VAL A 465 -14.17 -17.39 -16.09
N ALA A 466 -15.11 -17.96 -15.34
CA ALA A 466 -15.39 -17.60 -13.96
C ALA A 466 -14.95 -18.69 -12.99
N LEU A 467 -14.66 -18.29 -11.75
CA LEU A 467 -14.42 -19.19 -10.63
C LEU A 467 -15.51 -19.03 -9.57
N GLY A 468 -16.04 -20.16 -9.10
CA GLY A 468 -16.85 -20.25 -7.89
C GLY A 468 -15.97 -20.72 -6.74
N VAL A 469 -15.58 -19.79 -5.85
CA VAL A 469 -14.73 -20.01 -4.67
C VAL A 469 -15.61 -19.93 -3.44
N ASP A 470 -15.96 -21.06 -2.81
CA ASP A 470 -16.87 -21.11 -1.64
C ASP A 470 -18.18 -20.32 -1.84
N ASN A 471 -18.75 -20.41 -3.04
CA ASN A 471 -19.94 -19.68 -3.51
C ASN A 471 -19.74 -18.18 -3.74
N GLN A 472 -18.50 -17.68 -3.68
CA GLN A 472 -18.15 -16.36 -4.16
C GLN A 472 -17.65 -16.41 -5.60
N TRP A 473 -18.03 -15.40 -6.37
CA TRP A 473 -17.63 -15.28 -7.76
C TRP A 473 -16.29 -14.56 -7.87
N VAL A 474 -15.37 -15.13 -8.64
CA VAL A 474 -14.08 -14.50 -8.99
C VAL A 474 -13.94 -14.51 -10.50
N ASN A 475 -13.62 -13.34 -11.08
CA ASN A 475 -13.38 -13.23 -12.52
C ASN A 475 -12.06 -13.90 -12.89
N GLY A 476 -12.08 -14.85 -13.82
CA GLY A 476 -10.87 -15.45 -14.38
C GLY A 476 -10.46 -14.83 -15.72
N GLY A 477 -11.33 -14.03 -16.36
CA GLY A 477 -11.09 -13.38 -17.64
C GLY A 477 -12.35 -13.34 -18.50
N GLN A 478 -12.52 -12.30 -19.30
CA GLN A 478 -13.68 -12.14 -20.18
C GLN A 478 -13.33 -11.42 -21.47
N VAL A 479 -14.18 -11.61 -22.48
CA VAL A 479 -14.04 -10.98 -23.79
C VAL A 479 -15.41 -10.88 -24.48
N GLU A 480 -15.59 -9.81 -25.24
CA GLU A 480 -16.77 -9.61 -26.11
C GLU A 480 -16.51 -10.29 -27.46
N VAL A 481 -17.42 -11.16 -27.89
CA VAL A 481 -17.19 -12.03 -29.05
C VAL A 481 -18.34 -11.98 -30.04
N ASN A 482 -18.01 -12.17 -31.31
CA ASN A 482 -18.95 -12.30 -32.41
C ASN A 482 -18.97 -13.74 -32.97
N HIS A 483 -19.88 -13.98 -33.92
CA HIS A 483 -20.09 -15.29 -34.54
C HIS A 483 -19.12 -15.57 -35.69
N ASP A 484 -18.34 -14.60 -36.16
CA ASP A 484 -17.55 -14.69 -37.39
C ASP A 484 -16.23 -15.43 -37.16
N THR A 485 -15.58 -15.19 -36.02
CA THR A 485 -14.21 -15.66 -35.74
C THR A 485 -14.03 -16.20 -34.34
N TRP A 486 -12.94 -16.93 -34.11
CA TRP A 486 -12.50 -17.34 -32.77
C TRP A 486 -11.80 -16.19 -32.08
N HIS A 487 -12.18 -15.93 -30.82
CA HIS A 487 -11.63 -14.87 -29.99
C HIS A 487 -10.87 -15.49 -28.82
N GLU A 488 -9.79 -14.84 -28.39
CA GLU A 488 -9.08 -15.24 -27.18
C GLU A 488 -9.80 -14.66 -25.96
N ILE A 489 -10.13 -15.52 -24.99
CA ILE A 489 -10.40 -15.09 -23.62
C ILE A 489 -9.07 -15.03 -22.89
N GLY A 490 -8.75 -13.88 -22.31
CA GLY A 490 -7.56 -13.66 -21.51
C GLY A 490 -7.89 -13.21 -20.09
N GLY A 491 -7.14 -13.69 -19.11
CA GLY A 491 -7.25 -13.17 -17.74
C GLY A 491 -6.32 -13.88 -16.77
N SER A 492 -6.51 -13.61 -15.48
CA SER A 492 -5.75 -14.24 -14.41
C SER A 492 -6.46 -14.12 -13.07
N PHE A 493 -6.14 -14.98 -12.12
CA PHE A 493 -6.67 -14.95 -10.76
C PHE A 493 -5.61 -15.40 -9.74
N ARG A 494 -5.84 -15.06 -8.46
CA ARG A 494 -5.03 -15.50 -7.31
C ARG A 494 -5.97 -15.89 -6.17
N ILE A 495 -5.61 -16.94 -5.42
CA ILE A 495 -6.32 -17.37 -4.22
C ILE A 495 -5.42 -17.14 -3.01
N GLU A 496 -5.86 -16.32 -2.06
CA GLU A 496 -5.03 -15.91 -0.90
C GLU A 496 -5.46 -16.59 0.41
N LYS A 497 -6.66 -17.17 0.43
CA LYS A 497 -7.20 -17.91 1.58
C LYS A 497 -7.58 -19.31 1.13
N LYS A 498 -7.30 -20.30 1.97
CA LYS A 498 -7.61 -21.71 1.68
C LYS A 498 -9.11 -21.88 1.46
N PRO A 499 -9.56 -22.19 0.22
CA PRO A 499 -10.97 -22.38 -0.06
C PRO A 499 -11.39 -23.82 0.29
N ALA A 500 -12.66 -24.02 0.63
CA ALA A 500 -13.22 -25.36 0.78
C ALA A 500 -13.51 -26.00 -0.58
N LYS A 501 -13.93 -25.20 -1.57
CA LYS A 501 -14.22 -25.64 -2.93
C LYS A 501 -13.96 -24.54 -3.96
N VAL A 502 -13.24 -24.90 -5.03
CA VAL A 502 -13.08 -24.06 -6.20
C VAL A 502 -13.52 -24.81 -7.45
N MET A 503 -14.46 -24.20 -8.18
CA MET A 503 -14.87 -24.65 -9.51
C MET A 503 -14.56 -23.57 -10.52
N VAL A 504 -13.99 -23.95 -11.66
CA VAL A 504 -13.88 -23.08 -12.83
C VAL A 504 -14.96 -23.45 -13.82
N TYR A 505 -15.59 -22.46 -14.44
CA TYR A 505 -16.64 -22.65 -15.44
C TYR A 505 -16.66 -21.52 -16.45
N VAL A 506 -17.16 -21.80 -17.65
CA VAL A 506 -17.30 -20.77 -18.69
C VAL A 506 -18.77 -20.38 -18.80
N GLN A 507 -19.04 -19.07 -18.76
CA GLN A 507 -20.37 -18.47 -18.72
C GLN A 507 -20.50 -17.26 -19.66
N GLY A 508 -21.68 -16.62 -19.66
CA GLY A 508 -22.13 -15.82 -20.82
C GLY A 508 -22.41 -16.78 -21.97
N PRO A 509 -22.56 -16.36 -23.23
CA PRO A 509 -23.40 -15.23 -23.66
C PRO A 509 -24.83 -15.27 -23.05
N ALA A 510 -25.76 -14.43 -23.54
CA ALA A 510 -27.17 -14.46 -23.13
C ALA A 510 -27.79 -15.87 -23.15
N SER A 511 -28.83 -16.10 -22.35
CA SER A 511 -29.59 -17.36 -22.35
C SER A 511 -30.13 -17.67 -23.75
N GLY A 512 -30.07 -18.93 -24.17
CA GLY A 512 -30.48 -19.37 -25.51
C GLY A 512 -29.42 -19.20 -26.60
N VAL A 513 -28.28 -18.57 -26.29
CA VAL A 513 -27.15 -18.46 -27.22
C VAL A 513 -26.14 -19.57 -26.96
N ASP A 514 -25.81 -20.31 -28.02
CA ASP A 514 -24.81 -21.36 -27.99
C ASP A 514 -23.39 -20.77 -28.02
N PHE A 515 -22.42 -21.48 -27.46
CA PHE A 515 -21.00 -21.10 -27.60
C PHE A 515 -20.08 -22.32 -27.65
N MET A 516 -18.87 -22.07 -28.15
CA MET A 516 -17.83 -23.06 -28.39
C MET A 516 -16.59 -22.67 -27.59
N LEU A 517 -16.01 -23.63 -26.88
CA LEU A 517 -14.80 -23.45 -26.05
C LEU A 517 -13.70 -24.41 -26.52
N ALA A 518 -12.50 -23.90 -26.76
CA ALA A 518 -11.34 -24.72 -27.13
C ALA A 518 -10.08 -24.30 -26.37
N GLY A 519 -9.24 -25.29 -26.07
CA GLY A 519 -7.87 -25.07 -25.62
C GLY A 519 -7.72 -24.33 -24.30
N LEU A 520 -8.67 -24.43 -23.36
CA LEU A 520 -8.58 -23.73 -22.07
C LEU A 520 -7.28 -24.11 -21.33
N GLN A 521 -6.45 -23.10 -21.11
CA GLN A 521 -5.23 -23.16 -20.31
C GLN A 521 -5.44 -22.40 -19.01
N ILE A 522 -5.16 -23.07 -17.88
CA ILE A 522 -5.00 -22.41 -16.59
C ILE A 522 -3.71 -22.93 -15.96
N PHE A 523 -2.74 -22.06 -15.69
CA PHE A 523 -1.45 -22.48 -15.15
C PHE A 523 -0.79 -21.39 -14.29
N PRO A 524 0.00 -21.78 -13.27
CA PRO A 524 0.72 -20.82 -12.44
C PRO A 524 1.87 -20.17 -13.20
N VAL A 525 2.00 -18.84 -13.06
CA VAL A 525 3.00 -18.03 -13.78
C VAL A 525 4.34 -18.00 -13.06
N ASN A 526 5.44 -18.26 -13.79
CA ASN A 526 6.79 -18.11 -13.25
C ASN A 526 7.27 -16.65 -13.34
N ARG A 527 7.04 -15.87 -12.29
CA ARG A 527 7.47 -14.46 -12.23
C ARG A 527 8.97 -14.26 -12.43
N HIS A 528 9.80 -15.15 -11.90
CA HIS A 528 11.26 -15.02 -12.01
C HIS A 528 11.73 -15.18 -13.46
N ALA A 529 11.16 -16.14 -14.18
CA ALA A 529 11.41 -16.32 -15.60
C ALA A 529 10.93 -15.12 -16.42
N ARG A 530 9.74 -14.60 -16.10
CA ARG A 530 9.19 -13.39 -16.75
C ARG A 530 10.07 -12.17 -16.50
N PHE A 531 10.51 -11.91 -15.28
CA PHE A 531 11.38 -10.77 -14.95
C PHE A 531 12.74 -10.86 -15.65
N LYS A 532 13.31 -12.06 -15.78
CA LYS A 532 14.52 -12.27 -16.58
C LYS A 532 14.31 -11.93 -18.06
N HIS A 533 13.15 -12.25 -18.61
CA HIS A 533 12.78 -11.83 -19.97
C HIS A 533 12.66 -10.30 -20.07
N LEU A 534 11.90 -9.66 -19.16
CA LEU A 534 11.67 -8.21 -19.16
C LEU A 534 12.97 -7.42 -18.95
N THR A 535 13.90 -7.93 -18.14
CA THR A 535 15.23 -7.33 -17.97
C THR A 535 16.00 -7.29 -19.29
N ARG A 536 15.94 -8.36 -20.08
CA ARG A 536 16.58 -8.40 -21.41
C ARG A 536 15.90 -7.44 -22.40
N GLN A 537 14.58 -7.33 -22.37
CA GLN A 537 13.85 -6.36 -23.20
C GLN A 537 14.19 -4.92 -22.80
N THR A 538 14.22 -4.66 -21.50
CA THR A 538 14.63 -3.37 -20.93
C THR A 538 16.03 -2.97 -21.40
N ASP A 539 17.00 -3.89 -21.36
CA ASP A 539 18.36 -3.62 -21.85
C ASP A 539 18.38 -3.23 -23.34
N LYS A 540 17.57 -3.90 -24.16
CA LYS A 540 17.45 -3.61 -25.60
C LYS A 540 16.76 -2.26 -25.88
N ILE A 541 15.67 -1.98 -25.17
CA ILE A 541 14.75 -0.88 -25.48
C ILE A 541 15.18 0.42 -24.78
N ARG A 542 15.68 0.32 -23.55
CA ARG A 542 15.92 1.48 -22.68
C ARG A 542 17.39 1.88 -22.59
N LYS A 543 18.32 1.03 -23.05
CA LYS A 543 19.74 1.36 -23.09
C LYS A 543 20.26 1.49 -24.51
N ARG A 544 21.28 2.34 -24.65
CA ARG A 544 22.02 2.60 -25.88
C ARG A 544 23.50 2.30 -25.69
N ASP A 545 24.17 1.84 -26.75
CA ASP A 545 25.63 1.72 -26.77
C ASP A 545 26.28 3.10 -26.73
N VAL A 546 27.31 3.26 -25.89
CA VAL A 546 28.05 4.51 -25.71
C VAL A 546 29.55 4.24 -25.86
N VAL A 547 30.22 5.09 -26.62
CA VAL A 547 31.67 5.07 -26.83
C VAL A 547 32.23 6.41 -26.36
N LEU A 548 32.97 6.38 -25.25
CA LEU A 548 33.74 7.53 -24.78
C LEU A 548 35.09 7.52 -25.50
N LYS A 549 35.45 8.59 -26.19
CA LYS A 549 36.75 8.79 -26.85
C LYS A 549 37.54 9.83 -26.07
N PHE A 550 38.76 9.49 -25.65
CA PHE A 550 39.60 10.37 -24.86
C PHE A 550 40.70 11.01 -25.71
N SER A 551 40.90 12.32 -25.55
CA SER A 551 41.91 13.14 -26.25
C SER A 551 42.61 14.08 -25.26
N GLY A 552 43.87 14.48 -25.51
CA GLY A 552 44.54 15.56 -24.74
C GLY A 552 45.81 15.19 -23.94
N LEU A 553 46.26 13.94 -23.96
CA LEU A 553 47.55 13.47 -23.40
C LEU A 553 48.23 12.55 -24.42
N ASP A 554 49.56 12.38 -24.38
CA ASP A 554 50.27 11.42 -25.25
C ASP A 554 49.52 10.08 -25.22
N SER A 555 49.13 9.55 -26.38
CA SER A 555 48.23 8.40 -26.49
C SER A 555 48.75 7.15 -25.75
N SER A 556 50.06 7.04 -25.56
CA SER A 556 50.73 6.02 -24.75
C SER A 556 50.49 6.14 -23.24
N SER A 557 50.14 7.33 -22.74
CA SER A 557 49.91 7.60 -21.31
C SER A 557 48.46 7.36 -20.86
N LEU A 558 47.51 7.22 -21.80
CA LEU A 558 46.09 7.01 -21.52
C LEU A 558 45.71 5.52 -21.44
N LEU A 559 46.44 4.66 -22.16
CA LEU A 559 46.22 3.23 -22.17
C LEU A 559 46.26 2.67 -20.74
N GLY A 560 45.22 1.92 -20.36
CA GLY A 560 45.14 1.35 -19.02
C GLY A 560 44.74 2.33 -17.91
N THR A 561 44.37 3.58 -18.23
CA THR A 561 43.80 4.52 -17.24
C THR A 561 42.43 4.02 -16.79
N PHE A 562 42.19 4.00 -15.48
CA PHE A 562 40.92 3.56 -14.92
C PHE A 562 39.83 4.63 -15.05
N ILE A 563 38.67 4.19 -15.52
CA ILE A 563 37.48 5.00 -15.77
C ILE A 563 36.33 4.49 -14.91
N LYS A 564 35.61 5.44 -14.29
CA LYS A 564 34.35 5.17 -13.60
C LYS A 564 33.25 6.05 -14.18
N VAL A 565 32.21 5.42 -14.71
CA VAL A 565 31.02 6.07 -15.25
C VAL A 565 29.85 5.81 -14.32
N ARG A 566 29.16 6.87 -13.92
CA ARG A 566 27.97 6.82 -13.08
C ARG A 566 26.87 7.68 -13.70
N GLN A 567 25.72 7.07 -13.94
CA GLN A 567 24.51 7.84 -14.22
C GLN A 567 24.10 8.62 -12.97
N THR A 568 23.89 9.92 -13.12
CA THR A 568 23.47 10.83 -12.04
C THR A 568 21.97 11.10 -12.09
N GLN A 569 21.37 11.06 -13.27
CA GLN A 569 19.93 11.25 -13.46
C GLN A 569 19.41 10.32 -14.57
N ASN A 570 18.25 9.70 -14.33
CA ASN A 570 17.51 8.97 -15.36
C ASN A 570 16.51 9.91 -16.02
N SER A 571 16.47 9.91 -17.37
CA SER A 571 15.54 10.75 -18.14
C SER A 571 14.15 10.14 -18.31
N PHE A 572 13.97 8.84 -18.01
CA PHE A 572 12.66 8.21 -18.08
C PHE A 572 11.70 8.85 -17.07
N PRO A 573 10.49 9.27 -17.49
CA PRO A 573 9.47 9.81 -16.61
C PRO A 573 9.03 8.81 -15.54
N PHE A 574 9.44 9.05 -14.31
CA PHE A 574 8.92 8.45 -13.11
C PHE A 574 8.27 9.55 -12.28
N GLY A 575 6.95 9.57 -12.25
CA GLY A 575 6.19 10.61 -11.57
C GLY A 575 5.32 10.14 -10.43
N SER A 576 4.80 11.10 -9.68
CA SER A 576 3.71 10.84 -8.75
C SER A 576 2.69 11.98 -8.72
N CYS A 577 1.48 11.66 -8.29
CA CYS A 577 0.44 12.62 -7.97
C CYS A 577 0.79 13.37 -6.68
N ILE A 578 0.66 14.70 -6.72
CA ILE A 578 0.84 15.58 -5.58
C ILE A 578 -0.35 16.52 -5.46
N SER A 579 -0.69 16.89 -4.24
CA SER A 579 -1.72 17.87 -3.90
C SER A 579 -1.13 18.99 -3.05
N ARG A 580 -1.80 20.14 -3.00
CA ARG A 580 -1.28 21.32 -2.29
C ARG A 580 -1.02 21.04 -0.80
N THR A 581 -1.84 20.23 -0.16
CA THR A 581 -1.68 19.88 1.26
C THR A 581 -0.51 18.94 1.53
N ASN A 582 -0.06 18.16 0.53
CA ASN A 582 1.07 17.24 0.70
C ASN A 582 2.39 18.00 0.85
N ILE A 583 2.53 19.13 0.14
CA ILE A 583 3.78 19.90 0.12
C ILE A 583 4.00 20.74 1.39
N ASP A 584 3.05 20.74 2.33
CA ASP A 584 3.23 21.26 3.68
C ASP A 584 4.02 20.27 4.59
N ASN A 585 4.24 19.04 4.14
CA ASN A 585 5.10 18.04 4.79
C ASN A 585 6.48 18.01 4.12
N GLU A 586 7.52 18.41 4.84
CA GLU A 586 8.88 18.45 4.31
C GLU A 586 9.44 17.06 3.97
N ASP A 587 9.07 16.01 4.71
CA ASP A 587 9.56 14.65 4.45
C ASP A 587 8.94 14.08 3.17
N PHE A 588 7.67 14.43 2.91
CA PHE A 588 6.99 14.12 1.66
C PHE A 588 7.71 14.79 0.48
N VAL A 589 8.02 16.08 0.60
CA VAL A 589 8.71 16.84 -0.45
C VAL A 589 10.10 16.29 -0.71
N ASP A 590 10.87 15.97 0.34
CA ASP A 590 12.21 15.42 0.22
C ASP A 590 12.21 14.04 -0.45
N PHE A 591 11.27 13.17 -0.07
CA PHE A 591 11.09 11.88 -0.76
C PHE A 591 10.69 12.10 -2.21
N PHE A 592 9.72 12.98 -2.47
CA PHE A 592 9.21 13.25 -3.81
C PHE A 592 10.32 13.71 -4.76
N VAL A 593 11.05 14.76 -4.38
CA VAL A 593 12.12 15.38 -5.18
C VAL A 593 13.29 14.42 -5.41
N LYS A 594 13.56 13.53 -4.45
CA LYS A 594 14.64 12.56 -4.56
C LYS A 594 14.32 11.41 -5.51
N HIS A 595 13.06 11.01 -5.61
CA HIS A 595 12.67 9.76 -6.26
C HIS A 595 11.86 9.92 -7.55
N PHE A 596 11.22 11.07 -7.76
CA PHE A 596 10.40 11.35 -8.94
C PHE A 596 10.93 12.56 -9.73
N ASN A 597 10.81 12.51 -11.05
CA ASN A 597 11.17 13.59 -11.98
C ASN A 597 9.95 14.14 -12.74
N TRP A 598 8.75 13.62 -12.46
CA TRP A 598 7.48 14.09 -13.02
C TRP A 598 6.41 14.27 -11.92
N ALA A 599 5.47 15.18 -12.15
CA ALA A 599 4.33 15.40 -11.27
C ALA A 599 3.01 15.43 -12.06
N VAL A 600 1.93 15.02 -11.40
CA VAL A 600 0.55 15.32 -11.81
C VAL A 600 -0.18 15.89 -10.60
N PHE A 601 -1.12 16.81 -10.81
CA PHE A 601 -1.85 17.42 -9.71
C PHE A 601 -3.15 16.66 -9.45
N GLY A 602 -3.46 16.39 -8.18
CA GLY A 602 -4.58 15.53 -7.82
C GLY A 602 -5.94 16.12 -8.18
N ASN A 603 -6.13 17.41 -7.85
CA ASN A 603 -7.37 18.12 -8.14
C ASN A 603 -7.16 19.55 -8.65
N GLU A 604 -5.99 20.13 -8.39
CA GLU A 604 -5.74 21.56 -8.44
C GLU A 604 -5.89 22.19 -9.82
N LEU A 605 -5.95 21.36 -10.88
CA LEU A 605 -6.20 21.80 -12.25
C LEU A 605 -7.60 21.44 -12.76
N LYS A 606 -8.35 20.55 -12.11
CA LYS A 606 -9.68 20.12 -12.55
C LYS A 606 -10.67 21.29 -12.54
N TRP A 607 -11.68 21.23 -13.40
CA TRP A 607 -12.57 22.38 -13.59
C TRP A 607 -13.36 22.71 -12.32
N TYR A 608 -13.90 21.71 -11.62
CA TYR A 608 -14.60 21.95 -10.36
C TYR A 608 -13.73 22.55 -9.26
N TRP A 609 -12.41 22.38 -9.34
CA TRP A 609 -11.47 22.94 -8.36
C TRP A 609 -11.10 24.39 -8.70
N THR A 610 -10.87 24.64 -9.98
CA THR A 610 -10.40 25.94 -10.47
C THR A 610 -11.53 26.93 -10.75
N GLU A 611 -12.77 26.46 -10.93
CA GLU A 611 -13.98 27.27 -11.09
C GLU A 611 -15.20 26.52 -10.49
N PRO A 612 -15.28 26.42 -9.14
CA PRO A 612 -16.39 25.75 -8.46
C PRO A 612 -17.74 26.44 -8.69
N GLN A 613 -17.72 27.76 -8.83
CA GLN A 613 -18.87 28.60 -9.17
C GLN A 613 -18.49 29.47 -10.38
N GLN A 614 -19.45 29.73 -11.26
CA GLN A 614 -19.23 30.49 -12.49
C GLN A 614 -18.51 31.82 -12.21
N GLY A 615 -17.37 32.04 -12.86
CA GLY A 615 -16.57 33.26 -12.72
C GLY A 615 -15.75 33.39 -11.42
N ASN A 616 -15.84 32.43 -10.49
CA ASN A 616 -15.04 32.41 -9.27
C ASN A 616 -13.82 31.50 -9.44
N PHE A 617 -12.74 32.06 -9.97
CA PHE A 617 -11.52 31.31 -10.28
C PHE A 617 -10.57 31.17 -9.09
N ASN A 618 -10.06 29.95 -8.86
CA ASN A 618 -8.97 29.68 -7.93
C ASN A 618 -7.83 28.92 -8.61
N TYR A 619 -6.73 29.61 -8.91
CA TYR A 619 -5.53 29.03 -9.51
C TYR A 619 -4.33 28.97 -8.56
N ARG A 620 -4.47 29.50 -7.35
CA ARG A 620 -3.37 29.68 -6.40
C ARG A 620 -2.66 28.35 -6.11
N GLU A 621 -3.43 27.30 -5.87
CA GLU A 621 -2.89 26.00 -5.48
C GLU A 621 -2.14 25.32 -6.63
N ALA A 622 -2.65 25.42 -7.85
CA ALA A 622 -1.94 24.94 -9.04
C ALA A 622 -0.65 25.73 -9.28
N ASP A 623 -0.66 27.04 -9.07
CA ASP A 623 0.55 27.87 -9.19
C ASP A 623 1.59 27.51 -8.12
N ASP A 624 1.18 27.25 -6.87
CA ASP A 624 2.06 26.80 -5.79
C ASP A 624 2.76 25.48 -6.16
N LEU A 625 2.01 24.50 -6.67
CA LEU A 625 2.55 23.21 -7.10
C LEU A 625 3.48 23.33 -8.32
N LEU A 626 3.12 24.16 -9.30
CA LEU A 626 3.99 24.45 -10.45
C LEU A 626 5.30 25.11 -10.02
N ASN A 627 5.25 26.04 -9.06
CA ASN A 627 6.43 26.71 -8.55
C ASN A 627 7.37 25.72 -7.85
N LEU A 628 6.83 24.81 -7.04
CA LEU A 628 7.62 23.72 -6.45
C LEU A 628 8.29 22.88 -7.54
N CYS A 629 7.52 22.37 -8.50
CA CYS A 629 8.03 21.50 -9.56
C CYS A 629 9.12 22.21 -10.38
N LYS A 630 8.88 23.46 -10.78
CA LYS A 630 9.83 24.28 -11.53
C LYS A 630 11.13 24.52 -10.76
N SER A 631 11.04 24.81 -9.45
CA SER A 631 12.22 25.04 -8.60
C SER A 631 13.10 23.80 -8.43
N ARG A 632 12.52 22.60 -8.65
CA ARG A 632 13.18 21.29 -8.50
C ARG A 632 13.44 20.59 -9.84
N ASN A 633 13.20 21.27 -10.97
CA ASN A 633 13.34 20.70 -12.32
C ASN A 633 12.51 19.41 -12.52
N ILE A 634 11.27 19.43 -12.03
CA ILE A 634 10.29 18.35 -12.17
C ILE A 634 9.30 18.75 -13.25
N GLU A 635 9.12 17.89 -14.24
CA GLU A 635 8.18 18.10 -15.34
C GLU A 635 6.75 17.80 -14.89
N THR A 636 5.75 18.37 -15.56
CA THR A 636 4.35 18.28 -15.10
C THR A 636 3.37 17.86 -16.18
N ARG A 637 2.40 17.02 -15.79
CA ARG A 637 1.19 16.70 -16.56
C ARG A 637 0.00 17.48 -16.02
N GLY A 638 -0.70 18.19 -16.90
CA GLY A 638 -1.92 18.90 -16.58
C GLY A 638 -3.12 17.95 -16.58
N HIS A 639 -3.59 17.60 -15.39
CA HIS A 639 -4.76 16.73 -15.19
C HIS A 639 -5.87 17.49 -14.45
N CYS A 640 -7.00 17.78 -15.10
CA CYS A 640 -7.32 17.64 -16.52
C CYS A 640 -8.06 18.89 -17.00
N ILE A 641 -8.17 19.08 -18.32
CA ILE A 641 -8.89 20.24 -18.86
C ILE A 641 -10.40 20.05 -18.66
N PHE A 642 -10.90 18.88 -19.07
CA PHE A 642 -12.29 18.41 -18.95
C PHE A 642 -12.37 16.99 -18.39
N TRP A 643 -13.52 16.64 -17.81
CA TRP A 643 -13.84 15.30 -17.33
C TRP A 643 -15.30 14.97 -17.69
N GLU A 644 -15.54 13.90 -18.44
CA GLU A 644 -16.87 13.57 -19.01
C GLU A 644 -17.88 13.03 -18.00
N VAL A 645 -17.42 12.48 -16.87
CA VAL A 645 -18.30 11.79 -15.92
C VAL A 645 -19.20 12.80 -15.22
N GLU A 646 -20.52 12.65 -15.39
CA GLU A 646 -21.51 13.64 -14.96
C GLU A 646 -21.39 14.00 -13.48
N SER A 647 -21.08 13.05 -12.58
CA SER A 647 -20.90 13.32 -11.15
C SER A 647 -19.78 14.31 -10.83
N THR A 648 -18.83 14.49 -11.75
CA THR A 648 -17.66 15.38 -11.60
C THR A 648 -17.91 16.78 -12.17
N VAL A 649 -18.99 16.96 -12.94
CA VAL A 649 -19.37 18.22 -13.56
C VAL A 649 -20.13 19.10 -12.56
N GLN A 650 -19.74 20.37 -12.46
CA GLN A 650 -20.32 21.33 -11.52
C GLN A 650 -21.81 21.59 -11.81
N SER A 651 -22.59 21.83 -10.75
CA SER A 651 -24.03 22.09 -10.87
C SER A 651 -24.37 23.27 -11.78
N TRP A 652 -23.55 24.33 -11.78
CA TRP A 652 -23.78 25.49 -12.64
C TRP A 652 -23.55 25.18 -14.12
N ILE A 653 -22.63 24.26 -14.46
CA ILE A 653 -22.40 23.78 -15.83
C ILE A 653 -23.59 22.94 -16.30
N LYS A 654 -24.06 22.02 -15.45
CA LYS A 654 -25.23 21.16 -15.73
C LYS A 654 -26.52 21.95 -16.01
N ALA A 655 -26.63 23.15 -15.43
CA ALA A 655 -27.81 24.01 -15.59
C ALA A 655 -27.78 24.84 -16.89
N LEU A 656 -26.68 24.85 -17.64
CA LEU A 656 -26.56 25.64 -18.86
C LEU A 656 -27.32 25.00 -20.02
N ASN A 657 -27.92 25.83 -20.86
CA ASN A 657 -28.38 25.39 -22.18
C ASN A 657 -27.17 25.15 -23.11
N THR A 658 -27.40 24.53 -24.26
CA THR A 658 -26.35 24.18 -25.24
C THR A 658 -25.49 25.37 -25.67
N ILE A 659 -26.06 26.57 -25.85
CA ILE A 659 -25.32 27.75 -26.31
C ILE A 659 -24.38 28.26 -25.20
N ASP A 660 -24.90 28.37 -23.98
CA ASP A 660 -24.13 28.83 -22.84
C ASP A 660 -23.07 27.80 -22.43
N LEU A 661 -23.38 26.51 -22.53
CA LEU A 661 -22.42 25.42 -22.29
C LEU A 661 -21.27 25.46 -23.30
N LYS A 662 -21.58 25.67 -24.58
CA LYS A 662 -20.54 25.82 -25.63
C LYS A 662 -19.63 27.00 -25.32
N THR A 663 -20.20 28.12 -24.88
CA THR A 663 -19.45 29.31 -24.45
C THR A 663 -18.57 28.99 -23.23
N ALA A 664 -19.11 28.30 -22.22
CA ALA A 664 -18.35 27.91 -21.03
C ALA A 664 -17.17 26.99 -21.36
N VAL A 665 -17.35 26.00 -22.24
CA VAL A 665 -16.27 25.12 -22.73
C VAL A 665 -15.18 25.92 -23.45
N GLN A 666 -15.55 26.87 -24.30
CA GLN A 666 -14.59 27.75 -24.98
C GLN A 666 -13.84 28.66 -24.00
N ASN A 667 -14.53 29.22 -23.01
CA ASN A 667 -13.91 30.03 -21.97
C ASN A 667 -12.92 29.21 -21.12
N ARG A 668 -13.27 27.96 -20.80
CA ARG A 668 -12.38 27.03 -20.09
C ARG A 668 -11.10 26.76 -20.86
N LEU A 669 -11.20 26.42 -22.15
CA LEU A 669 -10.05 26.22 -23.02
C LEU A 669 -9.16 27.46 -23.07
N ASN A 670 -9.74 28.61 -23.42
CA ASN A 670 -8.99 29.86 -23.56
C ASN A 670 -8.35 30.30 -22.24
N GLY A 671 -9.09 30.29 -21.14
CA GLY A 671 -8.61 30.74 -19.83
C GLY A 671 -7.48 29.85 -19.29
N LEU A 672 -7.70 28.54 -19.24
CA LEU A 672 -6.74 27.60 -18.67
C LEU A 672 -5.47 27.52 -19.52
N LEU A 673 -5.59 27.30 -20.84
CA LEU A 673 -4.44 27.05 -21.69
C LEU A 673 -3.65 28.32 -22.01
N THR A 674 -4.29 29.50 -22.06
CA THR A 674 -3.53 30.75 -22.19
C THR A 674 -2.72 31.04 -20.93
N ARG A 675 -3.28 30.78 -19.73
CA ARG A 675 -2.58 30.99 -18.45
C ARG A 675 -1.37 30.07 -18.28
N TYR A 676 -1.52 28.82 -18.69
CA TYR A 676 -0.54 27.76 -18.44
C TYR A 676 0.27 27.35 -19.68
N LYS A 677 0.18 28.12 -20.78
CA LYS A 677 0.90 27.87 -22.03
C LYS A 677 2.38 27.55 -21.78
N GLY A 678 2.81 26.38 -22.23
CA GLY A 678 4.19 25.88 -22.12
C GLY A 678 4.65 25.48 -20.73
N LYS A 679 3.77 25.48 -19.72
CA LYS A 679 4.11 25.10 -18.33
C LYS A 679 3.89 23.62 -18.04
N PHE A 680 2.89 23.00 -18.67
CA PHE A 680 2.66 21.57 -18.61
C PHE A 680 3.13 20.92 -19.91
N LYS A 681 3.90 19.83 -19.82
CA LYS A 681 4.39 19.11 -21.00
C LYS A 681 3.31 18.25 -21.63
N HIS A 682 2.44 17.69 -20.79
CA HIS A 682 1.32 16.85 -21.19
C HIS A 682 0.01 17.44 -20.67
N TYR A 683 -1.10 17.23 -21.40
CA TYR A 683 -2.45 17.49 -20.90
C TYR A 683 -3.36 16.29 -21.11
N ASP A 684 -4.06 15.89 -20.05
CA ASP A 684 -5.23 15.05 -20.16
C ASP A 684 -6.39 15.98 -20.59
N VAL A 685 -6.78 15.90 -21.87
CA VAL A 685 -7.70 16.89 -22.47
C VAL A 685 -9.13 16.67 -21.99
N ASN A 686 -9.65 15.47 -22.18
CA ASN A 686 -10.98 15.10 -21.74
C ASN A 686 -10.91 13.71 -21.12
N ASN A 687 -11.02 13.66 -19.80
CA ASN A 687 -10.81 12.45 -19.01
C ASN A 687 -12.03 11.52 -19.09
N GLU A 688 -11.79 10.22 -19.16
CA GLU A 688 -12.80 9.14 -19.00
C GLU A 688 -13.94 9.16 -20.03
N MET A 689 -13.57 9.28 -21.30
CA MET A 689 -14.52 9.34 -22.42
C MET A 689 -15.21 8.00 -22.73
N LEU A 690 -14.68 6.88 -22.23
CA LEU A 690 -15.34 5.57 -22.29
C LEU A 690 -16.46 5.42 -21.24
N HIS A 691 -16.39 6.19 -20.14
CA HIS A 691 -17.29 6.05 -18.99
C HIS A 691 -18.31 7.18 -18.86
N GLY A 692 -18.06 8.33 -19.49
CA GLY A 692 -18.99 9.46 -19.52
C GLY A 692 -19.13 10.06 -20.92
N SER A 693 -20.23 10.76 -21.15
CA SER A 693 -20.55 11.43 -22.41
C SER A 693 -21.20 12.81 -22.22
N PHE A 694 -21.08 13.42 -21.03
CA PHE A 694 -21.78 14.66 -20.69
C PHE A 694 -21.63 15.74 -21.76
N TYR A 695 -20.40 16.06 -22.19
CA TYR A 695 -20.21 17.13 -23.17
C TYR A 695 -20.69 16.71 -24.56
N GLN A 696 -20.45 15.46 -24.94
CA GLN A 696 -20.87 14.91 -26.23
C GLN A 696 -22.40 14.93 -26.38
N ASP A 697 -23.13 14.54 -25.34
CA ASP A 697 -24.59 14.44 -25.37
C ASP A 697 -25.25 15.82 -25.44
N HIS A 698 -24.64 16.84 -24.86
CA HIS A 698 -25.18 18.20 -24.83
C HIS A 698 -24.70 19.10 -25.99
N LEU A 699 -23.50 18.85 -26.53
CA LEU A 699 -22.87 19.70 -27.54
C LEU A 699 -22.69 19.05 -28.91
N GLY A 700 -22.92 17.73 -29.03
CA GLY A 700 -22.77 16.97 -30.26
C GLY A 700 -21.48 16.15 -30.34
N LYS A 701 -21.43 15.21 -31.29
CA LYS A 701 -20.34 14.22 -31.44
C LYS A 701 -18.96 14.84 -31.74
N ASP A 702 -18.93 16.00 -32.38
CA ASP A 702 -17.71 16.69 -32.81
C ASP A 702 -16.99 17.41 -31.66
N ILE A 703 -17.65 17.61 -30.51
CA ILE A 703 -17.08 18.39 -29.40
C ILE A 703 -15.76 17.82 -28.89
N ARG A 704 -15.63 16.49 -28.80
CA ARG A 704 -14.43 15.83 -28.29
C ARG A 704 -13.24 16.15 -29.19
N ALA A 705 -13.37 15.96 -30.50
CA ALA A 705 -12.31 16.30 -31.45
C ALA A 705 -11.99 17.82 -31.44
N ASN A 706 -13.02 18.68 -31.32
CA ASN A 706 -12.85 20.13 -31.24
C ASN A 706 -12.09 20.58 -29.98
N MET A 707 -12.29 19.92 -28.83
CA MET A 707 -11.52 20.18 -27.61
C MET A 707 -10.02 19.95 -27.83
N PHE A 708 -9.64 18.83 -28.45
CA PHE A 708 -8.24 18.54 -28.77
C PHE A 708 -7.66 19.53 -29.78
N LYS A 709 -8.38 19.84 -30.87
CA LYS A 709 -7.93 20.82 -31.87
C LYS A 709 -7.69 22.20 -31.26
N THR A 710 -8.64 22.68 -30.46
CA THR A 710 -8.54 23.99 -29.80
C THR A 710 -7.42 23.98 -28.77
N ALA A 711 -7.27 22.90 -28.02
CA ALA A 711 -6.19 22.78 -27.04
C ALA A 711 -4.80 22.89 -27.69
N ASN A 712 -4.59 22.17 -28.80
CA ASN A 712 -3.33 22.22 -29.55
C ASN A 712 -3.08 23.59 -30.21
N GLN A 713 -4.14 24.31 -30.60
CA GLN A 713 -4.00 25.68 -31.13
C GLN A 713 -3.53 26.66 -30.04
N LEU A 714 -4.08 26.54 -28.83
CA LEU A 714 -3.77 27.43 -27.72
C LEU A 714 -2.38 27.14 -27.13
N ASP A 715 -2.03 25.86 -26.99
CA ASP A 715 -0.71 25.39 -26.57
C ASP A 715 -0.17 24.26 -27.47
N PRO A 716 0.51 24.59 -28.58
CA PRO A 716 1.08 23.60 -29.49
C PRO A 716 2.33 22.91 -28.93
N THR A 717 2.81 23.30 -27.75
CA THR A 717 4.03 22.72 -27.14
C THR A 717 3.73 21.52 -26.25
N ALA A 718 2.47 21.31 -25.89
CA ALA A 718 2.05 20.21 -25.02
C ALA A 718 1.60 19.00 -25.83
N THR A 719 1.99 17.80 -25.40
CA THR A 719 1.43 16.55 -25.92
C THR A 719 0.05 16.32 -25.31
N LEU A 720 -0.96 16.09 -26.16
CA LEU A 720 -2.34 15.89 -25.72
C LEU A 720 -2.66 14.42 -25.56
N PHE A 721 -3.20 14.06 -24.39
CA PHE A 721 -3.54 12.69 -24.01
C PHE A 721 -5.05 12.49 -23.98
N VAL A 722 -5.48 11.35 -24.51
CA VAL A 722 -6.67 10.66 -23.98
C VAL A 722 -6.26 9.97 -22.68
N ASN A 723 -7.17 9.83 -21.71
CA ASN A 723 -6.85 9.19 -20.43
C ASN A 723 -8.06 8.45 -19.86
N ASP A 724 -7.92 7.15 -19.62
CA ASP A 724 -9.04 6.29 -19.21
C ASP A 724 -8.61 5.10 -18.31
N TYR A 725 -9.59 4.47 -17.64
CA TYR A 725 -9.36 3.39 -16.65
C TYR A 725 -10.07 2.07 -17.02
N HIS A 726 -9.71 0.99 -16.32
CA HIS A 726 -10.13 -0.39 -16.64
C HIS A 726 -9.88 -0.79 -18.11
N VAL A 727 -8.84 -0.22 -18.73
CA VAL A 727 -8.50 -0.53 -20.13
C VAL A 727 -7.82 -1.90 -20.19
N GLU A 728 -7.00 -2.22 -19.20
CA GLU A 728 -6.04 -3.32 -19.18
C GLU A 728 -6.50 -4.54 -18.38
N ASP A 729 -7.49 -4.40 -17.50
CA ASP A 729 -7.92 -5.46 -16.58
C ASP A 729 -9.09 -6.30 -17.13
N GLY A 730 -9.72 -5.83 -18.22
CA GLY A 730 -10.81 -6.52 -18.89
C GLY A 730 -12.06 -6.74 -18.03
N CYS A 731 -12.20 -6.04 -16.90
CA CYS A 731 -13.29 -6.28 -15.95
C CYS A 731 -14.49 -5.34 -16.14
N ASP A 732 -14.33 -4.21 -16.83
CA ASP A 732 -15.42 -3.28 -17.17
C ASP A 732 -15.96 -3.56 -18.58
N THR A 733 -17.27 -3.64 -18.76
CA THR A 733 -17.86 -3.84 -20.09
C THR A 733 -17.87 -2.58 -20.95
N ARG A 734 -17.69 -1.40 -20.34
CA ARG A 734 -17.58 -0.12 -21.05
C ARG A 734 -16.17 0.15 -21.57
N SER A 735 -15.17 -0.45 -20.93
CA SER A 735 -13.75 -0.22 -21.21
C SER A 735 -13.05 -1.52 -21.60
N SER A 736 -12.42 -1.54 -22.77
CA SER A 736 -11.54 -2.62 -23.19
C SER A 736 -10.45 -2.04 -24.09
N PRO A 737 -9.34 -2.76 -24.32
CA PRO A 737 -8.32 -2.30 -25.26
C PRO A 737 -8.91 -1.99 -26.64
N GLU A 738 -9.83 -2.82 -27.12
CA GLU A 738 -10.48 -2.67 -28.43
C GLU A 738 -11.39 -1.44 -28.48
N LYS A 739 -12.21 -1.22 -27.44
CA LYS A 739 -13.09 -0.04 -27.35
C LYS A 739 -12.27 1.25 -27.26
N TYR A 740 -11.14 1.21 -26.54
CA TYR A 740 -10.26 2.37 -26.44
C TYR A 740 -9.53 2.66 -27.75
N ILE A 741 -9.06 1.63 -28.47
CA ILE A 741 -8.49 1.75 -29.82
C ILE A 741 -9.52 2.34 -30.79
N GLN A 742 -10.76 1.83 -30.79
CA GLN A 742 -11.80 2.38 -31.66
C GLN A 742 -12.08 3.85 -31.35
N HIS A 743 -12.16 4.20 -30.07
CA HIS A 743 -12.36 5.59 -29.64
C HIS A 743 -11.23 6.52 -30.12
N LEU A 744 -9.98 6.05 -30.05
CA LEU A 744 -8.81 6.76 -30.57
C LEU A 744 -8.87 6.97 -32.09
N LEU A 745 -9.24 5.92 -32.84
CA LEU A 745 -9.39 6.00 -34.29
C LEU A 745 -10.47 7.02 -34.69
N ASP A 746 -11.60 7.02 -33.99
CA ASP A 746 -12.70 7.97 -34.24
C ASP A 746 -12.26 9.43 -34.01
N LEU A 747 -11.43 9.69 -32.99
CA LEU A 747 -10.86 11.01 -32.73
C LEU A 747 -9.86 11.42 -33.81
N GLN A 748 -8.99 10.50 -34.23
CA GLN A 748 -8.00 10.74 -35.27
C GLN A 748 -8.65 10.99 -36.64
N GLU A 749 -9.69 10.24 -37.01
CA GLU A 749 -10.46 10.45 -38.23
C GLU A 749 -11.11 11.84 -38.26
N GLN A 750 -11.57 12.32 -37.12
CA GLN A 750 -12.09 13.67 -36.96
C GLN A 750 -11.00 14.76 -36.90
N GLY A 751 -9.71 14.40 -36.97
CA GLY A 751 -8.58 15.32 -36.99
C GLY A 751 -8.17 15.86 -35.61
N ALA A 752 -8.47 15.12 -34.53
CA ALA A 752 -7.98 15.46 -33.19
C ALA A 752 -6.46 15.17 -33.08
N PRO A 753 -5.62 16.14 -32.67
CA PRO A 753 -4.19 15.94 -32.46
C PRO A 753 -3.90 15.19 -31.16
N VAL A 754 -4.24 13.89 -31.11
CA VAL A 754 -3.91 13.01 -29.98
C VAL A 754 -2.43 12.61 -30.09
N GLY A 755 -1.63 13.01 -29.10
CA GLY A 755 -0.19 12.72 -29.04
C GLY A 755 0.19 11.62 -28.06
N GLY A 756 -0.71 11.20 -27.17
CA GLY A 756 -0.45 10.14 -26.19
C GLY A 756 -1.70 9.41 -25.73
N ILE A 757 -1.49 8.20 -25.21
CA ILE A 757 -2.53 7.32 -24.64
C ILE A 757 -2.25 7.17 -23.15
N GLY A 758 -3.20 7.59 -22.31
CA GLY A 758 -3.16 7.47 -20.86
C GLY A 758 -3.94 6.26 -20.38
N ILE A 759 -3.23 5.31 -19.75
CA ILE A 759 -3.83 4.17 -19.05
C ILE A 759 -3.69 4.47 -17.56
N GLN A 760 -4.81 4.69 -16.86
CA GLN A 760 -4.78 5.17 -15.47
C GLN A 760 -4.17 4.16 -14.50
N GLY A 761 -4.20 2.85 -14.79
CA GLY A 761 -3.64 1.85 -13.88
C GLY A 761 -4.53 1.50 -12.69
N HIS A 762 -5.82 1.89 -12.71
CA HIS A 762 -6.80 1.53 -11.68
C HIS A 762 -7.31 0.11 -11.92
N ILE A 763 -6.47 -0.86 -11.59
CA ILE A 763 -6.74 -2.30 -11.70
C ILE A 763 -7.20 -2.83 -10.34
N ASP A 764 -8.21 -3.70 -10.37
CA ASP A 764 -8.76 -4.29 -9.14
C ASP A 764 -8.40 -5.78 -8.95
N SER A 765 -8.09 -6.53 -10.01
CA SER A 765 -7.73 -7.96 -9.90
C SER A 765 -6.95 -8.49 -11.13
N PRO A 766 -6.04 -9.47 -10.96
CA PRO A 766 -5.56 -10.03 -9.69
C PRO A 766 -4.35 -9.28 -9.10
N LEU A 767 -3.94 -8.18 -9.73
CA LEU A 767 -2.89 -7.31 -9.21
C LEU A 767 -3.52 -6.38 -8.18
N ASP A 768 -3.32 -6.70 -6.91
CA ASP A 768 -3.92 -5.95 -5.81
C ASP A 768 -2.88 -5.00 -5.23
N VAL A 769 -2.84 -3.80 -5.80
CA VAL A 769 -2.03 -2.70 -5.26
C VAL A 769 -2.61 -2.12 -3.96
N SER A 770 -3.68 -2.69 -3.42
CA SER A 770 -4.35 -2.33 -2.16
C SER A 770 -4.41 -3.49 -1.15
N SER A 771 -3.65 -4.57 -1.37
CA SER A 771 -3.63 -5.71 -0.46
C SER A 771 -3.18 -5.27 0.94
N THR A 772 -3.84 -5.78 1.97
CA THR A 772 -3.43 -5.56 3.36
C THR A 772 -2.06 -6.14 3.66
N ASN A 773 -1.63 -7.18 2.93
CA ASN A 773 -0.27 -7.72 3.02
C ASN A 773 0.67 -6.92 2.11
N GLU A 774 1.59 -6.16 2.72
CA GLU A 774 2.52 -5.32 2.00
C GLU A 774 3.47 -6.06 1.04
N TYR A 775 3.76 -7.35 1.29
CA TYR A 775 4.60 -8.16 0.39
C TYR A 775 3.86 -8.52 -0.89
N VAL A 776 2.57 -8.85 -0.78
CA VAL A 776 1.70 -9.13 -1.94
C VAL A 776 1.62 -7.89 -2.82
N ARG A 777 1.34 -6.74 -2.22
CA ARG A 777 1.34 -5.45 -2.91
C ARG A 777 2.70 -5.10 -3.53
N ALA A 778 3.80 -5.34 -2.82
CA ALA A 778 5.14 -5.08 -3.34
C ALA A 778 5.46 -5.92 -4.59
N ASP A 779 5.08 -7.20 -4.57
CA ASP A 779 5.27 -8.10 -5.70
C ASP A 779 4.39 -7.68 -6.90
N ASP A 780 3.12 -7.32 -6.67
CA ASP A 780 2.21 -6.86 -7.72
C ASP A 780 2.66 -5.53 -8.35
N LEU A 781 3.15 -4.60 -7.52
CA LEU A 781 3.75 -3.35 -7.99
C LEU A 781 4.98 -3.60 -8.87
N GLU A 782 5.86 -4.52 -8.49
CA GLU A 782 7.03 -4.85 -9.31
C GLU A 782 6.64 -5.45 -10.67
N VAL A 783 5.63 -6.32 -10.71
CA VAL A 783 5.11 -6.87 -11.98
C VAL A 783 4.70 -5.72 -12.90
N MET A 784 3.83 -4.82 -12.43
CA MET A 784 3.34 -3.70 -13.24
C MET A 784 4.48 -2.79 -13.73
N LEU A 785 5.38 -2.42 -12.83
CA LEU A 785 6.48 -1.52 -13.17
C LEU A 785 7.44 -2.14 -14.18
N ARG A 786 7.77 -3.43 -14.06
CA ARG A 786 8.64 -4.12 -15.01
C ARG A 786 7.99 -4.32 -16.38
N GLU A 787 6.71 -4.69 -16.42
CA GLU A 787 5.97 -4.84 -17.68
C GLU A 787 5.89 -3.49 -18.41
N ALA A 788 5.50 -2.42 -17.72
CA ALA A 788 5.43 -1.08 -18.29
C ALA A 788 6.81 -0.57 -18.73
N PHE A 789 7.84 -0.68 -17.88
CA PHE A 789 9.17 -0.17 -18.20
C PHE A 789 9.82 -0.94 -19.38
N ALA A 790 9.56 -2.23 -19.52
CA ALA A 790 10.09 -3.04 -20.62
C ALA A 790 9.34 -2.86 -21.95
N HIS A 791 8.20 -2.16 -21.97
CA HIS A 791 7.40 -2.00 -23.19
C HIS A 791 7.83 -0.78 -24.02
N PRO A 792 8.12 -0.91 -25.33
CA PRO A 792 8.71 0.18 -26.13
C PRO A 792 7.78 1.38 -26.35
N ALA A 793 6.46 1.17 -26.29
CA ALA A 793 5.46 2.25 -26.43
C ALA A 793 5.17 3.00 -25.11
N VAL A 794 5.70 2.54 -23.98
CA VAL A 794 5.52 3.26 -22.71
C VAL A 794 6.61 4.32 -22.60
N ASP A 795 6.23 5.58 -22.57
CA ASP A 795 7.18 6.69 -22.42
C ASP A 795 7.22 7.27 -20.99
N GLY A 796 6.43 6.75 -20.05
CA GLY A 796 6.46 7.20 -18.66
C GLY A 796 5.57 6.39 -17.73
N ILE A 797 5.86 6.43 -16.43
CA ILE A 797 5.07 5.81 -15.37
C ILE A 797 4.83 6.85 -14.26
N VAL A 798 3.56 7.10 -13.91
CA VAL A 798 3.16 8.07 -12.89
C VAL A 798 2.25 7.39 -11.88
N LEU A 799 2.69 7.34 -10.61
CA LEU A 799 1.91 6.75 -9.52
C LEU A 799 0.84 7.74 -9.04
N TRP A 800 -0.37 7.26 -8.72
CA TRP A 800 -1.44 8.11 -8.20
C TRP A 800 -1.32 8.31 -6.67
N GLY A 801 -0.21 8.93 -6.25
CA GLY A 801 0.18 9.11 -4.86
C GLY A 801 1.15 8.02 -4.38
N PHE A 802 1.75 8.23 -3.22
CA PHE A 802 2.75 7.31 -2.66
C PHE A 802 2.85 7.31 -1.12
N TRP A 803 2.09 8.15 -0.42
CA TRP A 803 2.22 8.37 1.03
C TRP A 803 0.87 8.12 1.72
N GLU A 804 0.85 7.29 2.76
CA GLU A 804 -0.36 6.92 3.49
C GLU A 804 -1.11 8.16 4.01
N LEU A 805 -2.45 8.13 4.02
CA LEU A 805 -3.34 9.26 4.36
C LEU A 805 -3.33 10.42 3.33
N PHE A 806 -2.50 10.36 2.29
CA PHE A 806 -2.53 11.28 1.14
C PHE A 806 -2.91 10.59 -0.16
N MET A 807 -3.58 9.45 -0.06
CA MET A 807 -3.99 8.62 -1.20
C MET A 807 -5.49 8.39 -1.17
N SER A 808 -6.08 8.23 -2.34
CA SER A 808 -7.50 7.91 -2.50
C SER A 808 -7.82 6.43 -2.32
N ARG A 809 -6.81 5.56 -2.36
CA ARG A 809 -6.93 4.11 -2.12
C ARG A 809 -6.13 3.75 -0.86
N ASP A 810 -6.78 3.00 0.01
CA ASP A 810 -6.12 2.43 1.18
C ASP A 810 -5.07 1.41 0.76
N ASN A 811 -4.03 1.25 1.59
CA ASN A 811 -3.00 0.24 1.38
C ASN A 811 -2.33 0.34 0.00
N SER A 812 -2.23 1.52 -0.64
CA SER A 812 -1.56 1.68 -1.95
C SER A 812 -0.29 2.53 -1.89
N HIS A 813 0.17 2.85 -0.69
CA HIS A 813 1.32 3.71 -0.44
C HIS A 813 2.66 2.97 -0.48
N LEU A 814 3.72 3.72 -0.77
CA LEU A 814 5.12 3.32 -0.65
C LEU A 814 5.71 3.70 0.71
N VAL A 815 5.16 4.76 1.32
CA VAL A 815 5.60 5.33 2.59
C VAL A 815 4.41 5.40 3.53
N ASN A 816 4.55 4.84 4.73
CA ASN A 816 3.53 4.88 5.78
C ASN A 816 3.33 6.32 6.29
N ALA A 817 2.28 6.56 7.05
CA ALA A 817 1.82 7.91 7.39
C ALA A 817 2.92 8.76 8.05
N GLU A 818 3.74 8.12 8.88
CA GLU A 818 4.81 8.74 9.67
C GLU A 818 6.19 8.69 8.99
N GLY A 819 6.27 8.31 7.72
CA GLY A 819 7.51 8.37 6.92
C GLY A 819 8.29 7.06 6.77
N ASP A 820 7.83 5.98 7.40
CA ASP A 820 8.48 4.66 7.28
C ASP A 820 8.25 4.06 5.87
N ILE A 821 9.32 3.66 5.19
CA ILE A 821 9.22 3.02 3.86
C ILE A 821 8.80 1.56 4.04
N ASN A 822 7.65 1.20 3.46
CA ASN A 822 7.10 -0.16 3.52
C ASN A 822 7.71 -1.09 2.45
N GLU A 823 7.31 -2.36 2.41
CA GLU A 823 7.89 -3.32 1.46
C GLU A 823 7.67 -2.94 -0.02
N ALA A 824 6.53 -2.33 -0.35
CA ALA A 824 6.26 -1.84 -1.71
C ALA A 824 7.19 -0.66 -2.07
N GLY A 825 7.42 0.26 -1.13
CA GLY A 825 8.40 1.33 -1.29
C GLY A 825 9.83 0.83 -1.46
N LYS A 826 10.25 -0.16 -0.67
CA LYS A 826 11.57 -0.80 -0.81
C LYS A 826 11.72 -1.44 -2.20
N ARG A 827 10.68 -2.13 -2.69
CA ARG A 827 10.69 -2.75 -4.03
C ARG A 827 10.79 -1.71 -5.15
N TYR A 828 10.01 -0.64 -5.06
CA TYR A 828 10.08 0.50 -6.00
C TYR A 828 11.49 1.12 -6.04
N LEU A 829 12.08 1.39 -4.88
CA LEU A 829 13.42 1.97 -4.79
C LEU A 829 14.50 1.04 -5.35
N SER A 830 14.37 -0.27 -5.11
CA SER A 830 15.26 -1.28 -5.71
C SER A 830 15.20 -1.27 -7.23
N LEU A 831 14.01 -1.18 -7.83
CA LEU A 831 13.85 -1.07 -9.29
C LEU A 831 14.45 0.22 -9.83
N LYS A 832 14.21 1.35 -9.15
CA LYS A 832 14.83 2.63 -9.50
C LYS A 832 16.35 2.55 -9.50
N GLN A 833 16.95 1.81 -8.56
CA GLN A 833 18.40 1.58 -8.53
C GLN A 833 18.85 0.63 -9.64
N GLU A 834 18.10 -0.45 -9.91
CA GLU A 834 18.36 -1.38 -11.01
C GLU A 834 18.35 -0.66 -12.37
N TRP A 835 17.47 0.33 -12.53
CA TRP A 835 17.31 1.12 -13.74
C TRP A 835 18.24 2.35 -13.79
N MET A 836 19.38 2.26 -13.12
CA MET A 836 20.49 3.21 -13.24
C MET A 836 21.72 2.51 -13.80
N SER A 837 22.52 3.25 -14.57
CA SER A 837 23.72 2.70 -15.21
C SER A 837 24.97 3.03 -14.43
N HIS A 838 25.79 1.99 -14.22
CA HIS A 838 27.12 2.11 -13.67
C HIS A 838 28.06 1.26 -14.53
N ALA A 839 29.19 1.85 -14.93
CA ALA A 839 30.21 1.13 -15.69
C ALA A 839 31.59 1.55 -15.19
N HIS A 840 32.55 0.64 -15.26
CA HIS A 840 33.94 0.93 -14.94
C HIS A 840 34.85 0.01 -15.75
N GLY A 841 36.08 0.44 -15.96
CA GLY A 841 37.07 -0.33 -16.69
C GLY A 841 38.26 0.54 -17.06
N HIS A 842 38.97 0.15 -18.10
CA HIS A 842 40.17 0.84 -18.54
C HIS A 842 40.01 1.34 -19.98
N ILE A 843 40.71 2.41 -20.31
CA ILE A 843 40.82 2.90 -21.69
C ILE A 843 41.54 1.83 -22.53
N ASP A 844 40.96 1.47 -23.67
CA ASP A 844 41.51 0.51 -24.64
C ASP A 844 42.65 1.08 -25.50
N GLU A 845 43.26 0.24 -26.33
CA GLU A 845 44.35 0.61 -27.25
C GLU A 845 43.96 1.68 -28.28
N GLN A 846 42.66 1.87 -28.52
CA GLN A 846 42.14 2.89 -29.42
C GLN A 846 41.78 4.19 -28.70
N GLY A 847 42.09 4.30 -27.40
CA GLY A 847 41.77 5.48 -26.59
C GLY A 847 40.28 5.57 -26.22
N GLN A 848 39.59 4.43 -26.13
CA GLN A 848 38.13 4.39 -25.95
C GLN A 848 37.71 3.61 -24.71
N PHE A 849 36.50 3.92 -24.23
CA PHE A 849 35.78 3.11 -23.25
C PHE A 849 34.34 2.93 -23.71
N ARG A 850 33.87 1.67 -23.73
CA ARG A 850 32.57 1.29 -24.28
C ARG A 850 31.67 0.70 -23.20
N PHE A 851 30.41 1.11 -23.17
CA PHE A 851 29.40 0.55 -22.27
C PHE A 851 27.99 0.74 -22.84
N ARG A 852 26.99 0.08 -22.24
CA ARG A 852 25.57 0.38 -22.50
C ARG A 852 24.94 1.13 -21.34
N GLY A 853 24.25 2.22 -21.63
CA GLY A 853 23.64 3.08 -20.61
C GLY A 853 22.18 3.40 -20.90
N PHE A 854 21.36 3.49 -19.85
CA PHE A 854 20.03 4.08 -19.88
C PHE A 854 20.08 5.55 -20.33
N GLN A 855 18.94 6.07 -20.78
CA GLN A 855 18.84 7.49 -21.12
C GLN A 855 18.98 8.36 -19.86
N GLY A 856 19.80 9.40 -19.93
CA GLY A 856 20.09 10.20 -18.75
C GLY A 856 21.37 11.00 -18.78
N THR A 857 21.62 11.68 -17.67
CA THR A 857 22.85 12.44 -17.41
C THR A 857 23.86 11.55 -16.69
N TYR A 858 25.11 11.65 -17.10
CA TYR A 858 26.23 10.85 -16.61
C TYR A 858 27.37 11.73 -16.14
N ALA A 859 28.09 11.23 -15.14
CA ALA A 859 29.41 11.70 -14.76
C ALA A 859 30.45 10.60 -15.07
N VAL A 860 31.54 10.98 -15.72
CA VAL A 860 32.74 10.15 -15.87
C VAL A 860 33.84 10.69 -14.96
N GLU A 861 34.45 9.81 -14.18
CA GLU A 861 35.62 10.08 -13.35
C GLU A 861 36.81 9.30 -13.92
N ILE A 862 37.91 10.02 -14.14
CA ILE A 862 39.10 9.52 -14.83
C ILE A 862 40.24 9.62 -13.82
N VAL A 863 40.78 8.46 -13.44
CA VAL A 863 41.79 8.37 -12.38
C VAL A 863 43.15 8.16 -13.03
N THR A 864 43.93 9.23 -13.13
CA THR A 864 45.34 9.17 -13.56
C THR A 864 46.26 9.07 -12.35
N ALA A 865 47.55 8.78 -12.57
CA ALA A 865 48.55 8.68 -11.50
C ALA A 865 48.71 9.97 -10.67
N SER A 866 48.35 11.14 -11.21
CA SER A 866 48.58 12.45 -10.58
C SER A 866 47.32 13.27 -10.30
N LYS A 867 46.17 12.92 -10.91
CA LYS A 867 44.93 13.72 -10.83
C LYS A 867 43.67 12.92 -11.13
N LYS A 868 42.56 13.36 -10.54
CA LYS A 868 41.19 12.91 -10.86
C LYS A 868 40.51 13.98 -11.71
N ILE A 869 40.02 13.60 -12.87
CA ILE A 869 39.28 14.49 -13.79
C ILE A 869 37.83 14.02 -13.82
N SER A 870 36.87 14.95 -13.71
CA SER A 870 35.44 14.65 -13.81
C SER A 870 34.79 15.46 -14.93
N LYS A 871 33.97 14.80 -15.75
CA LYS A 871 33.21 15.41 -16.85
C LYS A 871 31.79 14.86 -16.86
N THR A 872 30.84 15.66 -17.36
CA THR A 872 29.44 15.25 -17.52
C THR A 872 29.06 15.14 -18.98
N PHE A 873 28.19 14.18 -19.31
CA PHE A 873 27.62 14.02 -20.65
C PHE A 873 26.20 13.45 -20.55
N VAL A 874 25.44 13.52 -21.65
CA VAL A 874 24.05 13.04 -21.73
C VAL A 874 23.99 11.87 -22.72
N VAL A 875 23.20 10.86 -22.38
CA VAL A 875 22.84 9.75 -23.26
C VAL A 875 21.38 9.91 -23.66
N ASP A 876 21.15 10.31 -24.91
CA ASP A 876 19.81 10.46 -25.49
C ASP A 876 19.30 9.16 -26.14
N LYS A 877 17.97 9.08 -26.33
CA LYS A 877 17.31 7.99 -27.08
C LYS A 877 17.91 7.87 -28.49
N GLY A 878 18.21 6.64 -28.92
CA GLY A 878 18.68 6.36 -30.28
C GLY A 878 19.16 4.93 -30.45
N GLU A 879 19.19 4.47 -31.71
CA GLU A 879 19.54 3.08 -32.06
C GLU A 879 21.03 2.90 -32.38
N SER A 880 21.68 3.94 -32.93
CA SER A 880 23.11 3.90 -33.26
C SER A 880 23.98 4.17 -32.02
N PRO A 881 25.21 3.63 -31.92
CA PRO A 881 26.10 3.96 -30.81
C PRO A 881 26.34 5.46 -30.68
N LEU A 882 26.23 6.00 -29.45
CA LEU A 882 26.55 7.39 -29.14
C LEU A 882 28.06 7.52 -28.94
N VAL A 883 28.70 8.44 -29.67
CA VAL A 883 30.13 8.74 -29.50
C VAL A 883 30.27 10.06 -28.75
N VAL A 884 30.96 10.05 -27.61
CA VAL A 884 31.20 11.23 -26.78
C VAL A 884 32.71 11.47 -26.71
N SER A 885 33.15 12.66 -27.09
CA SER A 885 34.55 13.06 -27.00
C SER A 885 34.81 13.71 -25.64
N ILE A 886 35.85 13.26 -24.95
CA ILE A 886 36.26 13.73 -23.62
C ILE A 886 37.70 14.26 -23.71
N ASP A 887 37.82 15.58 -23.69
CA ASP A 887 39.12 16.25 -23.65
C ASP A 887 39.65 16.33 -22.21
N LEU A 888 40.88 15.83 -22.02
CA LEU A 888 41.59 15.62 -20.75
C LEU A 888 42.56 16.73 -20.36
#